data_AF-A0A7W4HHC6-F1
#
_entry.id   AF-A0A7W4HHC6-F1
#
_cell.length_a   1.000
_cell.length_b   1.000
_cell.length_c   1.000
_cell.angle_alpha   90.00
_cell.angle_beta   90.00
_cell.angle_gamma   90.00
#
_symmetry.space_group_name_H-M   'P 1'
#
loop_
_entity.id
_entity.type
_entity.pdbx_description
1 polymer ?
#
loop_
_entity_poly.entity_id
_entity_poly.type
_entity_poly.pdbx_seq_one_letter_code
_entity_poly.pdbx_strand_id
1 'polypeptide(L)'
;MGMGKSAIFDIYKKNMRNFAGFLAFLFLANLGFMVLDGERVSAVFVPTLSASVDKTEASLNGRSMLLYANGLSESRFNFKVTRNLKSGYVATLSTETDETALMNETAGGSTKISSIVNAKKLNDFTENSWGYKVVGDDKYDSIPGVSTPKTLITTSSYGWSDDAKEIQVGIKIGNNLDSGKYSNKLIFSVVSNSYEPRAIMAKGRDFNDKLASLDSNQQHYGSYRYKDFVHHIKRSESAPEESVQTKDISADDSDYPILAWYKPAENTVYFYSTEQKIFLNKDCSYMFTRFKNLTNIDFVKELDMTQVVDMSGMFYDMASIESLDLSFFDTKNVTNMSDMFSNSKKLSSINFGDFKTSNVADMSRMFYGLSKVTNLDITMFDTSNVANMSGMFSGMRGLANLDVSNFNTSNVTNMNSMFSDMNISSLSLNNFDTSKVTDMMSMFNGMSKLNNLDISRFNTSNVNDMSQMFSGVSKLSSLNLSHFDTSKVTNMRYMFGYMNSLVNLNITSFDTSNVKDMSSMFSYCYKITDLDLTYFNTSKAKDMASMFSGMWELTNLNISSFDTSNVVGMSFMFSGAKKITGLNLSHFDTSKVTNMNGMFENMESLTELNISSFNTENVEYMSSMFKGLKSLQNLDLSHFRTEEVTRMDSMFNGSNKIANLDLSSFNTEKVTYMSEMFRDMTNLVNLNISSFDTRNVTSMSRMFSYLSKLATLDLSNFNTSKVTDMSNMFSNMNSLINLNISSFDTNNVTNMREMFYYVNKLTSLDLSHFNTTKVTGSGMIAMFSGMNEIKSLNVTSFDTSKITNMYNMFFGTYSLTELDLSSFDTSSAQSVSNMFQIYGSDIDKDKLERIYVNNDFNVSKITEYSSIFGGRKKLRGGNGSFLADPSTADLSWLRVDRPGVQGYFTRKP
;
A
#
# COMPACT_ATOMS: atom_id res chain seq x y z
N MET A 1 44.00 -76.80 -6.49
CA MET A 1 43.69 -76.15 -5.20
C MET A 1 42.59 -75.12 -5.45
N GLY A 2 41.28 -75.35 -5.31
CA GLY A 2 40.52 -76.49 -4.79
C GLY A 2 39.49 -76.03 -3.74
N MET A 3 38.30 -75.58 -4.20
CA MET A 3 36.96 -75.59 -3.54
C MET A 3 36.77 -74.85 -2.18
N GLY A 4 35.61 -74.30 -1.78
CA GLY A 4 34.25 -74.29 -2.32
C GLY A 4 33.22 -73.58 -1.39
N LYS A 5 32.05 -73.27 -1.97
CA LYS A 5 30.64 -73.14 -1.48
C LYS A 5 30.23 -73.00 0.02
N SER A 6 29.25 -72.09 0.25
CA SER A 6 27.88 -72.27 0.86
C SER A 6 27.52 -71.86 2.31
N ALA A 7 26.24 -71.41 2.46
CA ALA A 7 25.29 -71.31 3.61
C ALA A 7 25.38 -70.05 4.51
N ILE A 8 24.35 -69.21 4.78
CA ILE A 8 22.91 -69.33 5.18
C ILE A 8 22.70 -69.92 6.60
N PHE A 9 21.99 -69.17 7.48
CA PHE A 9 21.68 -69.33 8.93
C PHE A 9 22.84 -68.94 9.89
N ASP A 10 22.71 -68.17 10.98
CA ASP A 10 21.66 -68.04 12.00
C ASP A 10 21.59 -66.63 12.63
N ILE A 11 20.41 -66.00 12.58
CA ILE A 11 19.96 -64.95 13.52
C ILE A 11 18.96 -65.64 14.44
N TYR A 12 19.35 -66.06 15.65
CA TYR A 12 18.45 -66.36 16.79
C TYR A 12 19.26 -66.96 17.96
N LYS A 13 19.89 -66.13 18.81
CA LYS A 13 20.12 -66.39 20.26
C LYS A 13 21.07 -65.37 20.89
N LYS A 14 20.51 -64.26 21.37
CA LYS A 14 20.93 -63.62 22.63
C LYS A 14 19.89 -62.56 22.97
N ASN A 15 19.28 -62.69 24.15
CA ASN A 15 18.33 -61.79 24.82
C ASN A 15 16.99 -62.43 25.24
N MET A 16 16.98 -63.74 25.52
CA MET A 16 16.04 -64.32 26.49
C MET A 16 16.77 -64.61 27.81
N ARG A 17 17.05 -63.56 28.58
CA ARG A 17 17.34 -63.66 30.02
C ARG A 17 17.08 -62.29 30.64
N ASN A 18 16.24 -62.27 31.67
CA ASN A 18 15.78 -61.15 32.50
C ASN A 18 14.39 -60.60 32.14
N PHE A 19 13.36 -61.40 32.40
CA PHE A 19 12.09 -60.85 32.88
C PHE A 19 11.49 -61.83 33.90
N ALA A 20 12.03 -61.78 35.12
CA ALA A 20 11.46 -62.40 36.29
C ALA A 20 11.32 -61.33 37.36
N GLY A 21 10.09 -61.09 37.79
CA GLY A 21 9.74 -60.39 39.02
C GLY A 21 9.66 -58.87 38.91
N PHE A 22 8.45 -58.33 38.94
CA PHE A 22 8.18 -57.23 39.87
C PHE A 22 6.70 -57.23 40.28
N LEU A 23 6.47 -57.57 41.54
CA LEU A 23 5.21 -57.45 42.26
C LEU A 23 5.44 -56.42 43.37
N ALA A 24 4.45 -55.53 43.55
CA ALA A 24 4.22 -54.64 44.71
C ALA A 24 5.21 -53.48 44.96
N PHE A 25 4.70 -52.23 45.00
CA PHE A 25 4.40 -51.53 46.25
C PHE A 25 3.61 -50.22 46.00
N LEU A 26 2.70 -49.92 46.94
CA LEU A 26 1.76 -48.80 46.97
C LEU A 26 2.35 -47.49 47.52
N PHE A 27 1.67 -46.40 47.16
CA PHE A 27 1.81 -44.95 47.47
C PHE A 27 2.07 -44.50 48.91
N LEU A 28 2.76 -43.34 49.03
CA LEU A 28 2.54 -42.16 49.91
C LEU A 28 3.63 -41.11 49.54
N ALA A 29 3.46 -39.79 49.42
CA ALA A 29 2.42 -38.85 49.83
C ALA A 29 2.50 -37.55 48.99
N ASN A 30 1.37 -36.83 48.92
CA ASN A 30 1.24 -35.43 48.47
C ASN A 30 1.88 -34.46 49.48
N LEU A 31 2.51 -33.36 49.01
CA LEU A 31 2.19 -31.95 49.33
C LEU A 31 3.34 -31.01 48.95
N GLY A 32 3.01 -29.94 48.22
CA GLY A 32 3.90 -28.82 47.96
C GLY A 32 3.35 -27.84 46.93
N PHE A 33 2.32 -27.06 47.30
CA PHE A 33 1.95 -25.85 46.57
C PHE A 33 3.04 -24.78 46.78
N MET A 34 3.65 -24.31 45.69
CA MET A 34 4.16 -22.94 45.58
C MET A 34 3.83 -22.40 44.20
N VAL A 35 3.02 -21.34 44.18
CA VAL A 35 2.84 -20.44 43.06
C VAL A 35 4.09 -19.56 43.00
N LEU A 36 4.88 -19.70 41.93
CA LEU A 36 5.85 -18.71 41.48
C LEU A 36 5.70 -18.56 39.96
N ASP A 37 5.66 -17.32 39.53
CA ASP A 37 5.51 -16.90 38.14
C ASP A 37 6.55 -17.53 37.21
N GLY A 38 6.07 -18.08 36.09
CA GLY A 38 6.56 -17.55 34.82
C GLY A 38 7.64 -18.27 34.03
N GLU A 39 8.07 -19.50 34.31
CA GLU A 39 8.79 -20.31 33.30
C GLU A 39 8.33 -21.77 33.36
N ARG A 40 7.69 -22.24 32.30
CA ARG A 40 7.36 -23.66 32.14
C ARG A 40 8.66 -24.44 32.01
N VAL A 41 9.18 -24.94 33.12
CA VAL A 41 10.10 -26.08 33.10
C VAL A 41 9.30 -27.22 32.48
N SER A 42 9.68 -27.62 31.26
CA SER A 42 9.13 -28.80 30.61
C SER A 42 9.34 -29.98 31.55
N ALA A 43 8.29 -30.35 32.29
CA ALA A 43 8.25 -31.63 32.97
C ALA A 43 8.56 -32.69 31.90
N VAL A 44 9.63 -33.45 32.10
CA VAL A 44 10.01 -34.56 31.24
C VAL A 44 8.74 -35.34 30.91
N PHE A 45 8.37 -35.37 29.64
CA PHE A 45 7.20 -36.11 29.20
C PHE A 45 7.44 -37.57 29.56
N VAL A 46 6.76 -38.07 30.59
CA VAL A 46 6.80 -39.50 30.94
C VAL A 46 5.65 -40.17 30.20
N PRO A 47 5.91 -40.87 29.09
CA PRO A 47 4.87 -41.58 28.37
C PRO A 47 4.18 -42.58 29.31
N THR A 48 2.86 -42.56 29.36
CA THR A 48 2.07 -43.53 30.14
C THR A 48 1.11 -44.29 29.24
N LEU A 49 1.06 -45.60 29.42
CA LEU A 49 0.09 -46.49 28.81
C LEU A 49 -0.39 -47.45 29.90
N SER A 50 -1.67 -47.37 30.21
CA SER A 50 -2.28 -48.23 31.22
C SER A 50 -3.61 -48.77 30.72
N ALA A 51 -3.93 -49.97 31.17
CA ALA A 51 -5.17 -50.64 30.84
C ALA A 51 -5.84 -51.12 32.13
N SER A 52 -7.16 -51.06 32.17
CA SER A 52 -7.95 -51.49 33.31
C SER A 52 -9.24 -52.17 32.85
N VAL A 53 -9.75 -53.05 33.68
CA VAL A 53 -11.09 -53.62 33.56
C VAL A 53 -11.87 -53.27 34.83
N ASP A 54 -13.14 -52.89 34.69
CA ASP A 54 -13.99 -52.52 35.83
C ASP A 54 -14.32 -53.70 36.76
N LYS A 55 -14.20 -54.93 36.25
CA LYS A 55 -14.40 -56.19 36.96
C LYS A 55 -13.28 -57.16 36.62
N THR A 56 -12.70 -57.79 37.63
CA THR A 56 -11.64 -58.79 37.47
C THR A 56 -12.18 -60.21 37.31
N GLU A 57 -13.47 -60.43 37.57
CA GLU A 57 -14.15 -61.72 37.43
C GLU A 57 -15.62 -61.57 37.06
N ALA A 58 -16.15 -62.59 36.36
CA ALA A 58 -17.57 -62.71 36.03
C ALA A 58 -18.08 -64.09 36.50
N SER A 59 -18.67 -64.12 37.70
CA SER A 59 -19.16 -65.35 38.33
C SER A 59 -20.64 -65.58 38.01
N LEU A 60 -20.95 -66.73 37.40
CA LEU A 60 -22.30 -67.11 37.02
C LEU A 60 -22.73 -68.38 37.76
N ASN A 61 -23.94 -68.39 38.33
CA ASN A 61 -24.49 -69.56 39.00
C ASN A 61 -25.25 -70.43 37.98
N GLY A 62 -24.64 -71.54 37.58
CA GLY A 62 -25.23 -72.45 36.58
C GLY A 62 -26.59 -73.03 37.00
N ARG A 63 -26.81 -73.28 38.30
CA ARG A 63 -28.11 -73.78 38.80
C ARG A 63 -29.22 -72.75 38.58
N SER A 64 -28.94 -71.48 38.83
CA SER A 64 -29.88 -70.38 38.58
C SER A 64 -30.16 -70.19 37.08
N MET A 65 -29.14 -70.31 36.23
CA MET A 65 -29.29 -70.18 34.77
C MET A 65 -30.22 -71.25 34.19
N LEU A 66 -30.08 -72.50 34.64
CA LEU A 66 -30.92 -73.62 34.18
C LEU A 66 -32.38 -73.51 34.66
N LEU A 67 -32.62 -72.99 35.87
CA LEU A 67 -33.95 -72.85 36.44
C LEU A 67 -34.77 -71.68 35.88
N TYR A 68 -34.11 -70.55 35.55
CA TYR A 68 -34.81 -69.29 35.30
C TYR A 68 -34.50 -68.62 33.96
N ALA A 69 -33.49 -69.08 33.21
CA ALA A 69 -33.02 -68.42 32.00
C ALA A 69 -32.77 -69.38 30.82
N ASN A 70 -33.34 -70.59 30.86
CA ASN A 70 -33.12 -71.63 29.85
C ASN A 70 -31.63 -71.88 29.55
N GLY A 71 -30.81 -71.84 30.59
CA GLY A 71 -29.36 -72.02 30.49
C GLY A 71 -28.60 -70.81 29.94
N LEU A 72 -29.25 -69.68 29.62
CA LEU A 72 -28.61 -68.48 29.08
C LEU A 72 -28.19 -67.49 30.17
N SER A 73 -27.07 -66.81 29.96
CA SER A 73 -26.68 -65.65 30.75
C SER A 73 -25.76 -64.74 29.97
N GLU A 74 -25.69 -63.48 30.39
CA GLU A 74 -24.76 -62.47 29.88
C GLU A 74 -24.03 -61.81 31.05
N SER A 75 -22.74 -61.54 30.89
CA SER A 75 -21.98 -60.70 31.79
C SER A 75 -21.31 -59.58 31.01
N ARG A 76 -21.17 -58.42 31.63
CA ARG A 76 -20.55 -57.23 31.03
C ARG A 76 -19.43 -56.71 31.90
N PHE A 77 -18.36 -56.30 31.24
CA PHE A 77 -17.25 -55.58 31.86
C PHE A 77 -16.72 -54.53 30.89
N ASN A 78 -16.23 -53.43 31.44
CA ASN A 78 -15.68 -52.30 30.73
C ASN A 78 -14.16 -52.39 30.71
N PHE A 79 -13.61 -52.52 29.51
CA PHE A 79 -12.18 -52.42 29.27
C PHE A 79 -11.83 -50.97 28.92
N LYS A 80 -10.97 -50.34 29.73
CA LYS A 80 -10.53 -48.96 29.55
C LYS A 80 -9.01 -48.90 29.37
N VAL A 81 -8.57 -48.19 28.33
CA VAL A 81 -7.17 -47.82 28.11
C VAL A 81 -7.01 -46.32 28.34
N THR A 82 -6.02 -45.97 29.16
CA THR A 82 -5.66 -44.58 29.48
C THR A 82 -4.23 -44.34 29.01
N ARG A 83 -4.03 -43.32 28.19
CA ARG A 83 -2.74 -43.04 27.55
C ARG A 83 -2.33 -41.57 27.56
N ASN A 84 -1.03 -41.38 27.52
CA ASN A 84 -0.35 -40.19 27.03
C ASN A 84 0.83 -40.62 26.15
N LEU A 85 0.53 -41.14 24.96
CA LEU A 85 1.50 -41.69 24.00
C LEU A 85 1.34 -41.06 22.61
N LYS A 86 2.45 -40.62 22.01
CA LYS A 86 2.48 -40.08 20.64
C LYS A 86 2.37 -41.14 19.55
N SER A 87 2.78 -42.37 19.86
CA SER A 87 2.79 -43.49 18.89
C SER A 87 1.41 -44.09 18.62
N GLY A 88 0.43 -43.86 19.50
CA GLY A 88 -0.80 -44.66 19.52
C GLY A 88 -0.55 -46.07 20.06
N TYR A 89 -1.56 -46.92 19.99
CA TYR A 89 -1.50 -48.29 20.50
C TYR A 89 -2.49 -49.21 19.80
N VAL A 90 -2.25 -50.52 19.95
CA VAL A 90 -3.17 -51.61 19.62
C VAL A 90 -3.57 -52.32 20.90
N ALA A 91 -4.87 -52.48 21.12
CA ALA A 91 -5.40 -53.32 22.19
C ALA A 91 -6.06 -54.57 21.62
N THR A 92 -5.77 -55.73 22.21
CA THR A 92 -6.28 -57.04 21.77
C THR A 92 -6.93 -57.82 22.92
N LEU A 93 -7.78 -58.77 22.55
CA LEU A 93 -8.42 -59.75 23.44
C LEU A 93 -8.00 -61.16 23.03
N SER A 94 -7.64 -61.99 24.00
CA SER A 94 -7.41 -63.43 23.85
C SER A 94 -7.74 -64.18 25.13
N THR A 95 -7.66 -65.50 25.11
CA THR A 95 -7.47 -66.31 26.32
C THR A 95 -5.99 -66.38 26.72
N GLU A 96 -5.71 -66.88 27.92
CA GLU A 96 -4.33 -67.10 28.42
C GLU A 96 -3.57 -68.15 27.59
N THR A 97 -4.30 -69.11 27.01
CA THR A 97 -3.76 -70.15 26.12
C THR A 97 -4.64 -70.26 24.86
N ASP A 98 -4.32 -71.18 23.95
CA ASP A 98 -5.21 -71.50 22.81
C ASP A 98 -6.43 -72.36 23.20
N GLU A 99 -6.51 -72.84 24.45
CA GLU A 99 -7.74 -73.42 24.96
C GLU A 99 -8.73 -72.29 25.29
N THR A 100 -9.77 -72.17 24.46
CA THR A 100 -10.78 -71.12 24.55
C THR A 100 -12.05 -71.56 25.28
N ALA A 101 -12.15 -72.83 25.69
CA ALA A 101 -13.28 -73.32 26.48
C ALA A 101 -13.16 -72.93 27.97
N LEU A 102 -14.28 -72.80 28.68
CA LEU A 102 -14.25 -72.82 30.15
C LEU A 102 -14.05 -74.27 30.60
N MET A 103 -12.99 -74.53 31.37
CA MET A 103 -12.57 -75.86 31.78
C MET A 103 -13.07 -76.18 33.19
N ASN A 104 -13.54 -77.41 33.43
CA ASN A 104 -13.92 -77.84 34.78
C ASN A 104 -12.68 -77.99 35.66
N GLU A 105 -12.65 -77.25 36.77
CA GLU A 105 -11.54 -77.25 37.74
C GLU A 105 -11.63 -78.40 38.77
N THR A 106 -12.72 -79.17 38.76
CA THR A 106 -12.98 -80.22 39.76
C THR A 106 -12.27 -81.51 39.37
N ALA A 107 -11.55 -82.12 40.31
CA ALA A 107 -10.83 -83.38 40.06
C ALA A 107 -11.79 -84.48 39.58
N GLY A 108 -11.58 -84.96 38.36
CA GLY A 108 -12.40 -86.01 37.71
C GLY A 108 -13.50 -85.51 36.75
N GLY A 109 -13.72 -84.19 36.61
CA GLY A 109 -14.64 -83.63 35.61
C GLY A 109 -14.04 -83.68 34.20
N SER A 110 -14.86 -84.01 33.20
CA SER A 110 -14.43 -84.18 31.80
C SER A 110 -15.13 -83.26 30.80
N THR A 111 -16.25 -82.66 31.21
CA THR A 111 -17.03 -81.72 30.39
C THR A 111 -16.40 -80.33 30.36
N LYS A 112 -16.65 -79.57 29.28
CA LYS A 112 -16.20 -78.18 29.08
C LYS A 112 -17.26 -77.34 28.40
N ILE A 113 -17.17 -76.02 28.53
CA ILE A 113 -18.05 -75.07 27.84
C ILE A 113 -17.24 -74.45 26.71
N SER A 114 -17.49 -74.89 25.48
CA SER A 114 -16.65 -74.57 24.33
C SER A 114 -16.91 -73.17 23.79
N SER A 115 -15.91 -72.52 23.18
CA SER A 115 -16.21 -71.29 22.47
C SER A 115 -17.13 -71.55 21.27
N ILE A 116 -18.03 -70.62 20.97
CA ILE A 116 -18.90 -70.72 19.80
C ILE A 116 -18.07 -70.76 18.50
N VAL A 117 -18.57 -71.49 17.51
CA VAL A 117 -18.05 -71.47 16.15
C VAL A 117 -18.93 -70.56 15.29
N ASN A 118 -18.31 -69.55 14.66
CA ASN A 118 -18.93 -68.49 13.86
C ASN A 118 -19.84 -67.52 14.65
N ALA A 119 -19.93 -66.28 14.15
CA ALA A 119 -20.73 -65.22 14.76
C ALA A 119 -22.24 -65.54 14.79
N LYS A 120 -22.88 -65.51 15.96
CA LYS A 120 -24.30 -65.84 16.13
C LYS A 120 -24.98 -65.06 17.26
N LYS A 121 -26.32 -65.02 17.30
CA LYS A 121 -27.07 -64.39 18.41
C LYS A 121 -27.06 -65.33 19.62
N LEU A 122 -27.20 -64.78 20.83
CA LEU A 122 -27.16 -65.55 22.07
C LEU A 122 -28.17 -66.72 22.09
N ASN A 123 -29.39 -66.51 21.60
CA ASN A 123 -30.42 -67.55 21.54
C ASN A 123 -30.04 -68.74 20.64
N ASP A 124 -29.14 -68.52 19.67
CA ASP A 124 -28.66 -69.52 18.71
C ASP A 124 -27.41 -70.27 19.22
N PHE A 125 -27.00 -70.04 20.47
CA PHE A 125 -25.89 -70.79 21.07
C PHE A 125 -26.26 -72.27 21.18
N THR A 126 -25.30 -73.14 20.91
CA THR A 126 -25.41 -74.57 21.25
C THR A 126 -25.26 -74.73 22.75
N GLU A 127 -25.83 -75.77 23.35
CA GLU A 127 -25.60 -76.05 24.77
C GLU A 127 -24.10 -76.18 25.05
N ASN A 128 -23.68 -75.70 26.22
CA ASN A 128 -22.30 -75.66 26.67
C ASN A 128 -21.39 -74.88 25.72
N SER A 129 -21.84 -73.68 25.33
CA SER A 129 -21.02 -72.76 24.56
C SER A 129 -21.02 -71.33 25.07
N TRP A 130 -19.95 -70.60 24.77
CA TRP A 130 -19.80 -69.20 25.15
C TRP A 130 -19.07 -68.38 24.08
N GLY A 131 -19.30 -67.07 24.09
CA GLY A 131 -18.76 -66.12 23.12
C GLY A 131 -18.71 -64.72 23.69
N TYR A 132 -18.09 -63.79 22.97
CA TYR A 132 -18.03 -62.38 23.38
C TYR A 132 -18.52 -61.48 22.25
N LYS A 133 -18.88 -60.25 22.59
CA LYS A 133 -19.11 -59.16 21.64
C LYS A 133 -18.72 -57.83 22.24
N VAL A 134 -18.49 -56.82 21.40
CA VAL A 134 -18.44 -55.43 21.86
C VAL A 134 -19.88 -54.92 21.91
N VAL A 135 -20.25 -54.21 22.98
CA VAL A 135 -21.59 -53.64 23.10
C VAL A 135 -21.83 -52.67 21.94
N GLY A 136 -22.91 -52.92 21.19
CA GLY A 136 -23.19 -52.30 19.89
C GLY A 136 -23.25 -53.32 18.75
N ASP A 137 -22.58 -54.47 18.89
CA ASP A 137 -22.63 -55.55 17.91
C ASP A 137 -23.89 -56.43 18.06
N ASP A 138 -24.43 -56.85 16.91
CA ASP A 138 -25.64 -57.68 16.83
C ASP A 138 -25.42 -59.15 17.20
N LYS A 139 -24.17 -59.64 17.11
CA LYS A 139 -23.82 -61.07 17.26
C LYS A 139 -22.61 -61.24 18.18
N TYR A 140 -22.55 -62.39 18.83
CA TYR A 140 -21.37 -62.85 19.57
C TYR A 140 -20.42 -63.57 18.62
N ASP A 141 -19.13 -63.26 18.77
CA ASP A 141 -18.00 -63.89 18.10
C ASP A 141 -17.36 -64.99 18.98
N SER A 142 -16.60 -65.86 18.33
CA SER A 142 -15.77 -66.88 19.00
C SER A 142 -14.70 -66.23 19.88
N ILE A 143 -14.51 -66.76 21.08
CA ILE A 143 -13.44 -66.37 22.01
C ILE A 143 -12.08 -66.64 21.34
N PRO A 144 -11.24 -65.62 21.16
CA PRO A 144 -9.94 -65.76 20.51
C PRO A 144 -8.91 -66.45 21.41
N GLY A 145 -8.09 -67.34 20.83
CA GLY A 145 -6.94 -67.96 21.50
C GLY A 145 -5.71 -67.04 21.52
N VAL A 146 -4.71 -67.35 22.35
CA VAL A 146 -3.48 -66.54 22.47
C VAL A 146 -2.67 -66.46 21.17
N SER A 147 -2.74 -67.48 20.31
CA SER A 147 -2.08 -67.48 18.99
C SER A 147 -2.80 -66.64 17.94
N THR A 148 -4.08 -66.30 18.18
CA THR A 148 -4.96 -65.57 17.25
C THR A 148 -5.77 -64.50 17.99
N PRO A 149 -5.11 -63.55 18.70
CA PRO A 149 -5.79 -62.53 19.47
C PRO A 149 -6.62 -61.62 18.56
N LYS A 150 -7.80 -61.18 19.02
CA LYS A 150 -8.63 -60.22 18.29
C LYS A 150 -8.25 -58.80 18.65
N THR A 151 -8.01 -57.94 17.66
CA THR A 151 -7.90 -56.49 17.84
C THR A 151 -9.24 -55.86 18.23
N LEU A 152 -9.23 -55.09 19.33
CA LEU A 152 -10.37 -54.33 19.84
C LEU A 152 -10.27 -52.82 19.53
N ILE A 153 -9.05 -52.27 19.60
CA ILE A 153 -8.77 -50.83 19.39
C ILE A 153 -7.45 -50.69 18.63
N THR A 154 -7.44 -49.78 17.64
CA THR A 154 -6.22 -49.32 16.95
C THR A 154 -6.25 -47.81 16.86
N THR A 155 -5.21 -47.15 17.34
CA THR A 155 -5.03 -45.69 17.21
C THR A 155 -3.71 -45.38 16.50
N SER A 156 -3.65 -44.31 15.69
CA SER A 156 -2.50 -43.98 14.82
C SER A 156 -1.93 -42.57 15.02
N SER A 157 -2.43 -41.78 15.99
CA SER A 157 -2.04 -40.37 16.16
C SER A 157 -1.90 -39.92 17.61
N TYR A 158 -1.21 -38.79 17.77
CA TYR A 158 -1.11 -38.00 19.00
C TYR A 158 -2.50 -37.72 19.57
N GLY A 159 -2.73 -38.07 20.84
CA GLY A 159 -4.00 -37.79 21.51
C GLY A 159 -4.01 -38.19 22.98
N TRP A 160 -4.68 -37.36 23.78
CA TRP A 160 -5.07 -37.67 25.15
C TRP A 160 -6.46 -38.30 25.05
N SER A 161 -6.53 -39.62 24.93
CA SER A 161 -7.80 -40.33 24.85
C SER A 161 -7.89 -41.40 25.94
N ASP A 162 -9.01 -41.37 26.66
CA ASP A 162 -9.50 -42.49 27.45
C ASP A 162 -10.43 -43.28 26.55
N ASP A 163 -9.94 -44.37 25.98
CA ASP A 163 -10.75 -45.25 25.15
C ASP A 163 -11.36 -46.36 26.01
N ALA A 164 -12.68 -46.51 25.96
CA ALA A 164 -13.40 -47.55 26.68
C ALA A 164 -14.21 -48.42 25.70
N LYS A 165 -14.14 -49.74 25.90
CA LYS A 165 -14.97 -50.73 25.21
C LYS A 165 -15.69 -51.57 26.26
N GLU A 166 -17.02 -51.55 26.21
CA GLU A 166 -17.83 -52.49 26.99
C GLU A 166 -17.86 -53.83 26.24
N ILE A 167 -17.35 -54.87 26.88
CA ILE A 167 -17.31 -56.23 26.36
C ILE A 167 -18.40 -57.02 27.07
N GLN A 168 -19.23 -57.69 26.27
CA GLN A 168 -20.29 -58.56 26.75
C GLN A 168 -19.95 -60.00 26.43
N VAL A 169 -19.96 -60.85 27.45
CA VAL A 169 -19.76 -62.30 27.34
C VAL A 169 -21.12 -62.97 27.47
N GLY A 170 -21.49 -63.77 26.47
CA GLY A 170 -22.70 -64.57 26.44
C GLY A 170 -22.37 -66.03 26.65
N ILE A 171 -23.22 -66.75 27.37
CA ILE A 171 -23.03 -68.17 27.66
C ILE A 171 -24.36 -68.91 27.61
N LYS A 172 -24.32 -70.16 27.14
CA LYS A 172 -25.41 -71.13 27.22
C LYS A 172 -24.91 -72.44 27.81
N ILE A 173 -25.55 -72.92 28.86
CA ILE A 173 -25.24 -74.21 29.49
C ILE A 173 -26.43 -75.17 29.40
N GLY A 174 -26.15 -76.47 29.31
CA GLY A 174 -27.15 -77.55 29.37
C GLY A 174 -27.10 -78.29 30.71
N ASN A 175 -28.03 -79.23 30.89
CA ASN A 175 -28.09 -80.09 32.09
C ASN A 175 -27.04 -81.23 32.10
N ASN A 176 -26.14 -81.24 31.12
CA ASN A 176 -25.16 -82.30 30.84
C ASN A 176 -23.72 -81.90 31.22
N LEU A 177 -23.54 -80.91 32.09
CA LEU A 177 -22.25 -80.54 32.67
C LEU A 177 -22.01 -81.30 33.98
N ASP A 178 -20.77 -81.71 34.22
CA ASP A 178 -20.35 -82.24 35.52
C ASP A 178 -20.47 -81.16 36.60
N SER A 179 -20.75 -81.55 37.85
CA SER A 179 -20.78 -80.57 38.95
C SER A 179 -19.38 -79.99 39.17
N GLY A 180 -19.25 -78.66 39.17
CA GLY A 180 -17.95 -78.04 39.37
C GLY A 180 -17.89 -76.57 39.02
N LYS A 181 -16.70 -75.98 39.23
CA LYS A 181 -16.35 -74.64 38.78
C LYS A 181 -15.75 -74.73 37.38
N TYR A 182 -16.28 -73.96 36.44
CA TYR A 182 -15.75 -73.83 35.08
C TYR A 182 -15.09 -72.48 34.92
N SER A 183 -13.84 -72.42 34.46
CA SER A 183 -13.13 -71.15 34.30
C SER A 183 -12.24 -71.11 33.06
N ASN A 184 -11.99 -69.88 32.60
CA ASN A 184 -10.92 -69.49 31.71
C ASN A 184 -10.62 -68.01 31.97
N LYS A 185 -9.47 -67.51 31.53
CA LYS A 185 -9.07 -66.11 31.69
C LYS A 185 -9.11 -65.41 30.34
N LEU A 186 -9.82 -64.29 30.29
CA LEU A 186 -9.71 -63.34 29.20
C LEU A 186 -8.54 -62.38 29.48
N ILE A 187 -7.64 -62.27 28.51
CA ILE A 187 -6.44 -61.42 28.54
C ILE A 187 -6.67 -60.24 27.60
N PHE A 188 -6.57 -59.04 28.15
CA PHE A 188 -6.52 -57.80 27.39
C PHE A 188 -5.06 -57.36 27.29
N SER A 189 -4.50 -57.35 26.08
CA SER A 189 -3.13 -56.88 25.85
C SER A 189 -3.15 -55.52 25.19
N VAL A 190 -2.30 -54.60 25.64
CA VAL A 190 -2.18 -53.25 25.05
C VAL A 190 -0.71 -53.00 24.72
N VAL A 191 -0.44 -52.73 23.45
CA VAL A 191 0.92 -52.56 22.91
C VAL A 191 1.00 -51.23 22.18
N SER A 192 1.96 -50.39 22.55
CA SER A 192 2.24 -49.14 21.82
C SER A 192 2.72 -49.42 20.40
N ASN A 193 2.34 -48.57 19.43
CA ASN A 193 2.92 -48.69 18.09
C ASN A 193 4.40 -48.25 18.09
N SER A 194 5.13 -48.63 17.03
CA SER A 194 6.46 -48.11 16.76
C SER A 194 6.42 -46.60 16.48
N TYR A 195 7.37 -45.84 17.03
CA TYR A 195 7.49 -44.39 16.84
C TYR A 195 8.96 -43.99 16.87
N GLU A 196 9.35 -43.11 15.95
CA GLU A 196 10.68 -42.52 15.89
C GLU A 196 10.59 -41.11 16.49
N PRO A 197 11.26 -40.84 17.64
CA PRO A 197 11.28 -39.51 18.25
C PRO A 197 11.93 -38.46 17.34
N ARG A 198 11.40 -37.23 17.34
CA ARG A 198 11.86 -36.15 16.46
C ARG A 198 11.99 -34.83 17.22
N ALA A 199 13.07 -34.09 16.93
CA ALA A 199 13.19 -32.68 17.28
C ALA A 199 12.57 -31.83 16.17
N ILE A 200 11.52 -31.06 16.47
CA ILE A 200 10.79 -30.25 15.48
C ILE A 200 10.84 -28.78 15.92
N MET A 201 11.27 -27.89 15.03
CA MET A 201 11.23 -26.44 15.29
C MET A 201 9.78 -25.93 15.35
N ALA A 202 9.56 -24.87 16.13
CA ALA A 202 8.28 -24.17 16.16
C ALA A 202 7.85 -23.69 14.76
N LYS A 203 6.55 -23.44 14.58
CA LYS A 203 6.02 -22.83 13.35
C LYS A 203 6.72 -21.50 13.08
N GLY A 204 6.81 -21.09 11.82
CA GLY A 204 7.67 -19.96 11.42
C GLY A 204 7.46 -18.68 12.24
N ARG A 205 6.22 -18.19 12.37
CA ARG A 205 5.93 -17.01 13.22
C ARG A 205 6.26 -17.24 14.70
N ASP A 206 5.88 -18.39 15.25
CA ASP A 206 6.15 -18.72 16.65
C ASP A 206 7.65 -18.79 16.94
N PHE A 207 8.43 -19.40 16.04
CA PHE A 207 9.88 -19.41 16.09
C PHE A 207 10.44 -17.97 16.07
N ASN A 208 9.96 -17.15 15.14
CA ASN A 208 10.39 -15.76 14.98
C ASN A 208 10.12 -14.91 16.24
N ASP A 209 8.97 -15.12 16.89
CA ASP A 209 8.59 -14.45 18.14
C ASP A 209 9.37 -14.96 19.35
N LYS A 210 9.57 -16.28 19.45
CA LYS A 210 10.40 -16.90 20.50
C LYS A 210 11.84 -16.39 20.42
N LEU A 211 12.42 -16.28 19.22
CA LEU A 211 13.75 -15.67 19.05
C LEU A 211 13.77 -14.20 19.48
N ALA A 212 12.76 -13.42 19.12
CA ALA A 212 12.69 -12.02 19.53
C ALA A 212 12.60 -11.87 21.07
N SER A 213 12.04 -12.86 21.77
CA SER A 213 11.97 -12.87 23.24
C SER A 213 13.29 -13.15 23.96
N LEU A 214 14.38 -13.48 23.24
CA LEU A 214 15.70 -13.67 23.85
C LEU A 214 16.34 -12.37 24.35
N ASP A 215 15.87 -11.22 23.87
CA ASP A 215 16.25 -9.91 24.39
C ASP A 215 15.08 -9.33 25.20
N SER A 216 15.27 -9.25 26.52
CA SER A 216 14.28 -8.72 27.46
C SER A 216 14.19 -7.19 27.46
N ASN A 217 15.12 -6.49 26.79
CA ASN A 217 15.21 -5.03 26.80
C ASN A 217 14.60 -4.35 25.56
N GLN A 218 13.86 -5.09 24.74
CA GLN A 218 13.37 -4.56 23.47
C GLN A 218 12.30 -3.49 23.61
N GLN A 219 12.44 -2.44 22.79
CA GLN A 219 11.37 -1.46 22.57
C GLN A 219 10.29 -2.04 21.66
N HIS A 220 9.03 -1.93 22.09
CA HIS A 220 7.87 -2.38 21.34
C HIS A 220 7.39 -1.31 20.34
N TYR A 221 6.94 -1.74 19.16
CA TYR A 221 6.12 -0.91 18.28
C TYR A 221 4.94 -1.74 17.74
N GLY A 222 3.77 -1.62 18.37
CA GLY A 222 2.60 -2.44 18.06
C GLY A 222 2.76 -3.91 18.49
N SER A 223 2.31 -4.86 17.65
CA SER A 223 2.36 -6.30 17.93
C SER A 223 3.65 -7.00 17.47
N TYR A 224 4.60 -6.27 16.86
CA TYR A 224 5.81 -6.86 16.26
C TYR A 224 7.05 -6.67 17.15
N ARG A 225 7.93 -7.69 17.19
CA ARG A 225 9.19 -7.65 17.95
C ARG A 225 10.41 -7.68 17.02
N TYR A 226 11.24 -6.64 17.09
CA TYR A 226 12.47 -6.53 16.30
C TYR A 226 13.50 -7.57 16.74
N LYS A 227 14.49 -7.86 15.90
CA LYS A 227 15.57 -8.81 16.22
C LYS A 227 16.93 -8.19 15.91
N ASP A 228 17.03 -6.87 16.12
CA ASP A 228 18.19 -6.06 15.77
C ASP A 228 19.47 -6.53 16.49
N PHE A 229 19.33 -7.15 17.67
CA PHE A 229 20.46 -7.72 18.41
C PHE A 229 21.07 -8.96 17.74
N VAL A 230 20.36 -9.62 16.82
CA VAL A 230 20.82 -10.87 16.19
C VAL A 230 21.59 -10.56 14.91
N HIS A 231 22.89 -10.85 14.91
CA HIS A 231 23.77 -10.73 13.73
C HIS A 231 24.09 -12.09 13.09
N HIS A 232 24.11 -13.15 13.90
CA HIS A 232 24.35 -14.52 13.47
C HIS A 232 23.40 -15.49 14.20
N ILE A 233 23.03 -16.59 13.54
CA ILE A 233 22.34 -17.72 14.18
C ILE A 233 23.13 -18.99 13.88
N LYS A 234 23.47 -19.75 14.92
CA LYS A 234 24.34 -20.93 14.84
C LYS A 234 23.82 -22.09 15.68
N ARG A 235 24.17 -23.31 15.29
CA ARG A 235 24.03 -24.48 16.15
C ARG A 235 25.22 -24.58 17.10
N SER A 236 24.97 -24.92 18.36
CA SER A 236 26.01 -25.27 19.33
C SER A 236 26.28 -26.78 19.32
N GLU A 237 27.55 -27.18 19.41
CA GLU A 237 27.95 -28.60 19.54
C GLU A 237 27.72 -29.15 20.95
N SER A 238 27.68 -28.28 21.95
CA SER A 238 27.45 -28.61 23.36
C SER A 238 26.17 -27.97 23.88
N ALA A 239 25.60 -28.61 24.91
CA ALA A 239 24.49 -28.04 25.67
C ALA A 239 24.87 -26.67 26.27
N PRO A 240 23.90 -25.76 26.46
CA PRO A 240 24.14 -24.49 27.15
C PRO A 240 24.58 -24.75 28.60
N GLU A 241 25.42 -23.86 29.13
CA GLU A 241 25.79 -23.89 30.55
C GLU A 241 24.55 -23.68 31.43
N GLU A 242 24.51 -24.30 32.62
CA GLU A 242 23.36 -24.21 33.55
C GLU A 242 22.98 -22.77 33.93
N SER A 243 23.92 -21.83 33.85
CA SER A 243 23.75 -20.41 34.16
C SER A 243 23.09 -19.60 33.04
N VAL A 244 23.01 -20.14 31.83
CA VAL A 244 22.51 -19.44 30.64
C VAL A 244 20.98 -19.56 30.57
N GLN A 245 20.29 -18.42 30.53
CA GLN A 245 18.86 -18.42 30.27
C GLN A 245 18.58 -18.83 28.82
N THR A 246 17.79 -19.89 28.65
CA THR A 246 17.44 -20.44 27.34
C THR A 246 15.95 -20.30 27.07
N LYS A 247 15.58 -20.33 25.79
CA LYS A 247 14.20 -20.36 25.31
C LYS A 247 13.98 -21.62 24.48
N ASP A 248 12.94 -22.38 24.81
CA ASP A 248 12.56 -23.53 24.00
C ASP A 248 11.85 -23.09 22.71
N ILE A 249 12.55 -23.22 21.59
CA ILE A 249 12.11 -22.92 20.23
C ILE A 249 11.58 -24.16 19.48
N SER A 250 11.33 -25.27 20.19
CA SER A 250 10.66 -26.44 19.62
C SER A 250 9.15 -26.21 19.43
N ALA A 251 8.54 -27.04 18.57
CA ALA A 251 7.10 -27.14 18.43
C ALA A 251 6.49 -27.98 19.56
N ASP A 252 5.20 -27.76 19.83
CA ASP A 252 4.48 -28.48 20.90
C ASP A 252 4.44 -30.00 20.70
N ASP A 253 4.55 -30.46 19.45
CA ASP A 253 4.59 -31.88 19.09
C ASP A 253 6.01 -32.47 19.02
N SER A 254 7.06 -31.66 19.26
CA SER A 254 8.45 -32.10 19.34
C SER A 254 8.68 -33.05 20.52
N ASP A 255 9.52 -34.08 20.35
CA ASP A 255 9.92 -35.00 21.43
C ASP A 255 11.12 -34.49 22.23
N TYR A 256 11.94 -33.67 21.58
CA TYR A 256 13.12 -33.08 22.18
C TYR A 256 13.01 -31.56 22.18
N PRO A 257 13.37 -30.90 23.28
CA PRO A 257 13.45 -29.45 23.32
C PRO A 257 14.56 -28.97 22.38
N ILE A 258 14.34 -27.82 21.78
CA ILE A 258 15.36 -27.12 20.99
C ILE A 258 15.60 -25.82 21.73
N LEU A 259 16.71 -25.75 22.47
CA LEU A 259 17.00 -24.63 23.35
C LEU A 259 17.78 -23.57 22.59
N ALA A 260 17.32 -22.32 22.59
CA ALA A 260 18.01 -21.18 22.02
C ALA A 260 18.43 -20.17 23.09
N TRP A 261 19.57 -19.51 22.92
CA TRP A 261 20.01 -18.42 23.79
C TRP A 261 20.82 -17.40 23.00
N TYR A 262 20.86 -16.16 23.49
CA TYR A 262 21.66 -15.09 22.90
C TYR A 262 22.98 -14.93 23.65
N LYS A 263 24.09 -14.79 22.91
CA LYS A 263 25.42 -14.48 23.45
C LYS A 263 25.83 -13.06 23.03
N PRO A 264 25.67 -12.04 23.89
CA PRO A 264 25.90 -10.64 23.54
C PRO A 264 27.31 -10.32 23.04
N ALA A 265 28.34 -10.95 23.61
CA ALA A 265 29.73 -10.73 23.20
C ALA A 265 30.02 -11.11 21.74
N GLU A 266 29.18 -11.96 21.15
CA GLU A 266 29.33 -12.46 19.77
C GLU A 266 28.20 -11.99 18.85
N ASN A 267 27.21 -11.23 19.37
CA ASN A 267 25.96 -10.89 18.66
C ASN A 267 25.29 -12.11 17.99
N THR A 268 25.42 -13.27 18.62
CA THR A 268 25.05 -14.57 18.03
C THR A 268 23.97 -15.24 18.87
N VAL A 269 22.91 -15.71 18.20
CA VAL A 269 21.97 -16.66 18.80
C VAL A 269 22.46 -18.07 18.54
N TYR A 270 22.64 -18.83 19.60
CA TYR A 270 22.92 -20.26 19.53
C TYR A 270 21.65 -21.06 19.76
N PHE A 271 21.55 -22.22 19.14
CA PHE A 271 20.58 -23.23 19.55
C PHE A 271 21.21 -24.61 19.70
N TYR A 272 20.60 -25.46 20.53
CA TYR A 272 21.05 -26.81 20.84
C TYR A 272 19.86 -27.76 20.95
N SER A 273 20.04 -28.99 20.45
CA SER A 273 19.16 -30.13 20.68
C SER A 273 20.05 -31.35 20.91
N THR A 274 19.61 -32.26 21.78
CA THR A 274 20.28 -33.56 21.97
C THR A 274 20.21 -34.42 20.71
N GLU A 275 19.16 -34.25 19.91
CA GLU A 275 19.04 -34.93 18.63
C GLU A 275 19.82 -34.21 17.53
N GLN A 276 20.53 -35.01 16.74
CA GLN A 276 21.32 -34.48 15.63
C GLN A 276 20.44 -33.97 14.48
N LYS A 277 19.36 -34.70 14.18
CA LYS A 277 18.43 -34.41 13.10
C LYS A 277 17.28 -33.54 13.60
N ILE A 278 17.20 -32.31 13.09
CA ILE A 278 16.15 -31.35 13.45
C ILE A 278 15.25 -31.13 12.24
N PHE A 279 13.94 -31.30 12.43
CA PHE A 279 12.95 -31.09 11.39
C PHE A 279 12.41 -29.66 11.45
N LEU A 280 12.26 -29.02 10.30
CA LEU A 280 11.45 -27.82 10.17
C LEU A 280 9.96 -28.16 10.27
N ASN A 281 9.20 -27.21 10.81
CA ASN A 281 7.75 -27.35 10.90
C ASN A 281 7.11 -27.36 9.50
N LYS A 282 5.94 -28.00 9.36
CA LYS A 282 5.16 -27.93 8.11
C LYS A 282 4.84 -26.50 7.67
N ASP A 283 4.71 -25.59 8.63
CA ASP A 283 4.51 -24.16 8.42
C ASP A 283 5.78 -23.41 8.83
N CYS A 284 6.58 -23.03 7.84
CA CYS A 284 7.77 -22.20 7.98
C CYS A 284 7.51 -20.74 7.60
N SER A 285 6.24 -20.33 7.49
CA SER A 285 5.90 -18.98 7.06
C SER A 285 6.50 -17.93 8.00
N TYR A 286 7.17 -16.92 7.43
CA TYR A 286 7.81 -15.82 8.16
C TYR A 286 8.87 -16.22 9.20
N MET A 287 9.46 -17.42 9.11
CA MET A 287 10.43 -17.92 10.09
C MET A 287 11.63 -16.98 10.31
N PHE A 288 12.22 -16.48 9.24
CA PHE A 288 13.35 -15.54 9.25
C PHE A 288 12.93 -14.14 8.78
N THR A 289 11.76 -13.64 9.18
CA THR A 289 11.31 -12.31 8.73
C THR A 289 11.91 -11.15 9.53
N ARG A 290 12.14 -10.02 8.85
CA ARG A 290 12.59 -8.70 9.34
C ARG A 290 13.76 -8.75 10.33
N PHE A 291 14.78 -9.55 10.03
CA PHE A 291 16.05 -9.41 10.71
C PHE A 291 16.83 -8.25 10.08
N LYS A 292 17.06 -7.21 10.90
CA LYS A 292 17.76 -6.01 10.43
C LYS A 292 19.26 -6.22 10.27
N ASN A 293 19.88 -6.92 11.22
CA ASN A 293 21.34 -7.06 11.31
C ASN A 293 21.85 -8.48 11.02
N LEU A 294 20.96 -9.45 10.75
CA LEU A 294 21.37 -10.81 10.43
C LEU A 294 22.12 -10.83 9.10
N THR A 295 23.36 -11.31 9.14
CA THR A 295 24.24 -11.39 7.96
C THR A 295 24.46 -12.81 7.47
N ASN A 296 24.23 -13.81 8.32
CA ASN A 296 24.47 -15.21 8.01
C ASN A 296 23.55 -16.16 8.81
N ILE A 297 23.15 -17.27 8.20
CA ILE A 297 22.39 -18.39 8.78
C ILE A 297 23.17 -19.68 8.51
N ASP A 298 24.05 -20.09 9.43
CA ASP A 298 25.10 -21.11 9.16
C ASP A 298 24.62 -22.58 9.20
N PHE A 299 23.41 -22.85 9.68
CA PHE A 299 22.96 -24.20 10.07
C PHE A 299 21.90 -24.81 9.15
N VAL A 300 21.54 -24.14 8.04
CA VAL A 300 20.39 -24.58 7.23
C VAL A 300 20.60 -25.94 6.57
N LYS A 301 21.86 -26.34 6.34
CA LYS A 301 22.25 -27.67 5.86
C LYS A 301 21.93 -28.82 6.82
N GLU A 302 21.66 -28.51 8.08
CA GLU A 302 21.41 -29.51 9.15
C GLU A 302 19.92 -29.72 9.43
N LEU A 303 19.06 -28.97 8.73
CA LEU A 303 17.61 -29.01 8.90
C LEU A 303 16.96 -29.94 7.89
N ASP A 304 16.14 -30.86 8.38
CA ASP A 304 15.30 -31.70 7.53
C ASP A 304 13.99 -30.95 7.19
N MET A 305 13.77 -30.72 5.90
CA MET A 305 12.60 -30.00 5.41
C MET A 305 11.56 -30.87 4.73
N THR A 306 11.67 -32.19 4.84
CA THR A 306 10.83 -33.14 4.10
C THR A 306 9.33 -33.00 4.39
N GLN A 307 8.96 -32.29 5.46
CA GLN A 307 7.58 -32.10 5.94
C GLN A 307 7.04 -30.70 5.65
N VAL A 308 7.87 -29.78 5.11
CA VAL A 308 7.50 -28.38 4.91
C VAL A 308 6.49 -28.25 3.76
N VAL A 309 5.42 -27.50 4.01
CA VAL A 309 4.32 -27.25 3.08
C VAL A 309 4.17 -25.76 2.76
N ASP A 310 4.43 -24.87 3.72
CA ASP A 310 4.36 -23.41 3.55
C ASP A 310 5.69 -22.75 3.93
N MET A 311 6.27 -21.98 3.01
CA MET A 311 7.49 -21.18 3.20
C MET A 311 7.26 -19.69 2.88
N SER A 312 5.99 -19.25 2.88
CA SER A 312 5.63 -17.89 2.55
C SER A 312 6.32 -16.88 3.49
N GLY A 313 6.91 -15.84 2.90
CA GLY A 313 7.61 -14.79 3.65
C GLY A 313 8.79 -15.28 4.50
N MET A 314 9.30 -16.51 4.30
CA MET A 314 10.33 -17.09 5.17
C MET A 314 11.55 -16.20 5.36
N PHE A 315 12.01 -15.51 4.32
CA PHE A 315 13.13 -14.55 4.32
C PHE A 315 12.66 -13.13 3.93
N TYR A 316 11.45 -12.75 4.34
CA TYR A 316 10.87 -11.43 4.07
C TYR A 316 11.59 -10.31 4.82
N ASP A 317 11.95 -9.22 4.11
CA ASP A 317 12.47 -7.95 4.63
C ASP A 317 13.77 -8.11 5.46
N MET A 318 14.68 -8.94 4.97
CA MET A 318 16.01 -9.14 5.53
C MET A 318 16.94 -7.97 5.15
N ALA A 319 17.16 -7.03 6.06
CA ALA A 319 17.79 -5.76 5.72
C ALA A 319 19.33 -5.81 5.56
N SER A 320 19.99 -6.83 6.12
CA SER A 320 21.46 -6.95 6.09
C SER A 320 22.01 -8.19 5.40
N ILE A 321 21.19 -9.18 5.08
CA ILE A 321 21.68 -10.40 4.41
C ILE A 321 22.04 -10.11 2.95
N GLU A 322 23.20 -10.57 2.51
CA GLU A 322 23.71 -10.31 1.15
C GLU A 322 23.66 -11.55 0.25
N SER A 323 23.72 -12.74 0.83
CA SER A 323 23.62 -14.01 0.11
C SER A 323 22.86 -15.07 0.91
N LEU A 324 22.15 -15.96 0.21
CA LEU A 324 21.49 -17.13 0.80
C LEU A 324 21.89 -18.40 0.03
N ASP A 325 22.38 -19.41 0.73
CA ASP A 325 22.59 -20.75 0.18
C ASP A 325 21.50 -21.71 0.66
N LEU A 326 20.61 -22.08 -0.26
CA LEU A 326 19.46 -22.93 -0.03
C LEU A 326 19.59 -24.26 -0.78
N SER A 327 20.78 -24.61 -1.29
CA SER A 327 20.98 -25.80 -2.12
C SER A 327 20.64 -27.14 -1.45
N PHE A 328 20.49 -27.15 -0.12
CA PHE A 328 20.15 -28.32 0.69
C PHE A 328 18.65 -28.49 0.94
N PHE A 329 17.82 -27.58 0.41
CA PHE A 329 16.39 -27.55 0.68
C PHE A 329 15.64 -28.61 -0.13
N ASP A 330 15.07 -29.63 0.52
CA ASP A 330 14.04 -30.49 -0.07
C ASP A 330 12.68 -29.80 -0.05
N THR A 331 12.30 -29.14 -1.16
CA THR A 331 11.04 -28.39 -1.28
C THR A 331 9.92 -29.18 -1.95
N LYS A 332 10.05 -30.50 -2.13
CA LYS A 332 9.09 -31.30 -2.93
C LYS A 332 7.65 -31.25 -2.45
N ASN A 333 7.41 -30.95 -1.18
CA ASN A 333 6.07 -30.89 -0.57
C ASN A 333 5.55 -29.46 -0.40
N VAL A 334 6.33 -28.44 -0.80
CA VAL A 334 5.97 -27.04 -0.62
C VAL A 334 4.89 -26.64 -1.63
N THR A 335 3.86 -25.98 -1.13
CA THR A 335 2.71 -25.50 -1.90
C THR A 335 2.61 -23.97 -1.96
N ASN A 336 3.28 -23.26 -1.05
CA ASN A 336 3.25 -21.80 -0.97
C ASN A 336 4.66 -21.21 -0.78
N MET A 337 5.09 -20.35 -1.71
CA MET A 337 6.34 -19.60 -1.67
C MET A 337 6.11 -18.08 -1.80
N SER A 338 4.89 -17.61 -1.56
CA SER A 338 4.56 -16.18 -1.68
C SER A 338 5.45 -15.33 -0.76
N ASP A 339 5.92 -14.18 -1.24
CA ASP A 339 6.73 -13.22 -0.49
C ASP A 339 8.06 -13.76 0.09
N MET A 340 8.51 -14.97 -0.30
CA MET A 340 9.60 -15.69 0.37
C MET A 340 10.86 -14.83 0.58
N PHE A 341 11.25 -13.99 -0.38
CA PHE A 341 12.40 -13.09 -0.29
C PHE A 341 12.04 -11.60 -0.37
N SER A 342 10.74 -11.27 -0.34
CA SER A 342 10.23 -9.93 -0.62
C SER A 342 10.85 -8.87 0.29
N ASN A 343 11.24 -7.73 -0.29
CA ASN A 343 11.87 -6.57 0.36
C ASN A 343 13.25 -6.80 1.01
N SER A 344 13.91 -7.94 0.79
CA SER A 344 15.28 -8.18 1.24
C SER A 344 16.31 -7.44 0.38
N LYS A 345 16.31 -6.11 0.46
CA LYS A 345 16.94 -5.20 -0.53
C LYS A 345 18.46 -5.34 -0.69
N LYS A 346 19.17 -5.89 0.29
CA LYS A 346 20.63 -6.14 0.20
C LYS A 346 20.98 -7.50 -0.37
N LEU A 347 20.02 -8.43 -0.46
CA LEU A 347 20.23 -9.74 -1.03
C LEU A 347 20.66 -9.58 -2.48
N SER A 348 21.82 -10.14 -2.80
CA SER A 348 22.50 -10.01 -4.09
C SER A 348 22.69 -11.34 -4.80
N SER A 349 22.70 -12.46 -4.05
CA SER A 349 22.84 -13.81 -4.58
C SER A 349 21.96 -14.80 -3.80
N ILE A 350 21.32 -15.72 -4.53
CA ILE A 350 20.53 -16.82 -3.97
C ILE A 350 20.95 -18.09 -4.69
N ASN A 351 21.39 -19.10 -3.96
CA ASN A 351 21.66 -20.43 -4.51
C ASN A 351 20.49 -21.37 -4.18
N PHE A 352 19.69 -21.75 -5.17
CA PHE A 352 18.56 -22.65 -4.98
C PHE A 352 18.94 -24.14 -5.01
N GLY A 353 20.09 -24.52 -5.59
CA GLY A 353 20.40 -25.94 -5.86
C GLY A 353 19.26 -26.66 -6.60
N ASP A 354 18.75 -27.75 -6.03
CA ASP A 354 17.79 -28.67 -6.67
C ASP A 354 16.30 -28.42 -6.28
N PHE A 355 15.91 -27.17 -6.00
CA PHE A 355 14.53 -26.80 -5.65
C PHE A 355 13.49 -27.54 -6.52
N LYS A 356 12.49 -28.14 -5.86
CA LYS A 356 11.34 -28.79 -6.49
C LYS A 356 10.11 -27.92 -6.26
N THR A 357 9.58 -27.32 -7.32
CA THR A 357 8.45 -26.37 -7.24
C THR A 357 7.17 -26.92 -7.87
N SER A 358 7.15 -28.18 -8.31
CA SER A 358 6.02 -28.77 -9.03
C SER A 358 4.71 -28.78 -8.24
N ASN A 359 4.74 -28.65 -6.91
CA ASN A 359 3.54 -28.59 -6.05
C ASN A 359 3.17 -27.16 -5.61
N VAL A 360 3.96 -26.15 -6.00
CA VAL A 360 3.76 -24.76 -5.58
C VAL A 360 2.57 -24.15 -6.35
N ALA A 361 1.59 -23.66 -5.61
CA ALA A 361 0.39 -23.00 -6.13
C ALA A 361 0.48 -21.46 -6.09
N ASP A 362 1.28 -20.88 -5.19
CA ASP A 362 1.43 -19.44 -5.04
C ASP A 362 2.92 -19.02 -4.99
N MET A 363 3.33 -18.17 -5.95
CA MET A 363 4.65 -17.53 -6.02
C MET A 363 4.56 -16.00 -6.02
N SER A 364 3.43 -15.45 -5.58
CA SER A 364 3.20 -14.01 -5.54
C SER A 364 4.29 -13.30 -4.75
N ARG A 365 4.82 -12.21 -5.31
CA ARG A 365 5.85 -11.37 -4.69
C ARG A 365 7.12 -12.10 -4.22
N MET A 366 7.38 -13.33 -4.69
CA MET A 366 8.50 -14.15 -4.20
C MET A 366 9.85 -13.41 -4.24
N PHE A 367 10.11 -12.62 -5.28
CA PHE A 367 11.33 -11.83 -5.48
C PHE A 367 11.08 -10.31 -5.46
N TYR A 368 9.95 -9.87 -4.90
CA TYR A 368 9.55 -8.47 -4.88
C TYR A 368 10.61 -7.59 -4.21
N GLY A 369 11.02 -6.51 -4.88
CA GLY A 369 11.91 -5.50 -4.32
C GLY A 369 13.36 -5.95 -4.10
N LEU A 370 13.79 -7.08 -4.67
CA LEU A 370 15.18 -7.56 -4.63
C LEU A 370 16.12 -6.72 -5.52
N SER A 371 16.30 -5.45 -5.16
CA SER A 371 16.96 -4.43 -5.99
C SER A 371 18.47 -4.63 -6.23
N LYS A 372 19.13 -5.53 -5.48
CA LYS A 372 20.57 -5.81 -5.56
C LYS A 372 20.91 -7.12 -6.26
N VAL A 373 19.92 -7.97 -6.55
CA VAL A 373 20.13 -9.18 -7.35
C VAL A 373 20.42 -8.77 -8.80
N THR A 374 21.58 -9.16 -9.31
CA THR A 374 22.04 -8.86 -10.67
C THR A 374 21.95 -10.07 -11.61
N ASN A 375 21.88 -11.28 -11.05
CA ASN A 375 21.67 -12.55 -11.76
C ASN A 375 20.72 -13.43 -10.93
N LEU A 376 19.78 -14.10 -11.60
CA LEU A 376 18.81 -14.99 -10.96
C LEU A 376 18.63 -16.22 -11.83
N ASP A 377 19.14 -17.37 -11.39
CA ASP A 377 18.90 -18.67 -12.04
C ASP A 377 17.67 -19.35 -11.43
N ILE A 378 16.62 -19.47 -12.24
CA ILE A 378 15.33 -20.10 -11.90
C ILE A 378 14.93 -21.13 -12.96
N THR A 379 15.89 -21.61 -13.75
CA THR A 379 15.65 -22.56 -14.85
C THR A 379 15.13 -23.92 -14.35
N MET A 380 15.36 -24.24 -13.08
CA MET A 380 14.88 -25.46 -12.42
C MET A 380 13.41 -25.39 -11.96
N PHE A 381 12.76 -24.22 -11.99
CA PHE A 381 11.40 -24.08 -11.49
C PHE A 381 10.39 -24.75 -12.44
N ASP A 382 9.60 -25.66 -11.90
CA ASP A 382 8.35 -26.13 -12.51
C ASP A 382 7.21 -25.27 -11.97
N THR A 383 6.58 -24.48 -12.85
CA THR A 383 5.48 -23.57 -12.53
C THR A 383 4.11 -24.08 -12.98
N SER A 384 4.02 -25.34 -13.43
CA SER A 384 2.80 -25.90 -14.03
C SER A 384 1.58 -25.90 -13.09
N ASN A 385 1.78 -25.88 -11.78
CA ASN A 385 0.70 -25.82 -10.78
C ASN A 385 0.49 -24.42 -10.17
N VAL A 386 1.27 -23.42 -10.56
CA VAL A 386 1.18 -22.06 -9.99
C VAL A 386 -0.07 -21.36 -10.52
N ALA A 387 -0.93 -20.90 -9.61
CA ALA A 387 -2.14 -20.13 -9.91
C ALA A 387 -1.94 -18.61 -9.76
N ASN A 388 -0.98 -18.17 -8.94
CA ASN A 388 -0.72 -16.76 -8.65
C ASN A 388 0.76 -16.38 -8.79
N MET A 389 1.05 -15.42 -9.68
CA MET A 389 2.39 -14.85 -9.92
C MET A 389 2.41 -13.33 -9.69
N SER A 390 1.41 -12.78 -9.01
CA SER A 390 1.28 -11.34 -8.76
C SER A 390 2.55 -10.74 -8.15
N GLY A 391 3.16 -9.76 -8.80
CA GLY A 391 4.33 -9.04 -8.32
C GLY A 391 5.61 -9.86 -8.17
N MET A 392 5.70 -11.07 -8.75
CA MET A 392 6.79 -12.03 -8.52
C MET A 392 8.19 -11.41 -8.70
N PHE A 393 8.40 -10.60 -9.75
CA PHE A 393 9.68 -9.95 -10.06
C PHE A 393 9.65 -8.42 -9.92
N SER A 394 8.58 -7.87 -9.36
CA SER A 394 8.39 -6.43 -9.27
C SER A 394 9.50 -5.76 -8.48
N GLY A 395 10.05 -4.66 -8.99
CA GLY A 395 11.09 -3.87 -8.33
C GLY A 395 12.48 -4.52 -8.32
N MET A 396 12.73 -5.59 -9.09
CA MET A 396 14.05 -6.18 -9.31
C MET A 396 14.93 -5.30 -10.23
N ARG A 397 15.24 -4.09 -9.75
CA ARG A 397 15.92 -3.02 -10.50
C ARG A 397 17.39 -3.28 -10.83
N GLY A 398 18.01 -4.28 -10.20
CA GLY A 398 19.41 -4.66 -10.42
C GLY A 398 19.60 -5.68 -11.54
N LEU A 399 18.53 -6.36 -11.94
CA LEU A 399 18.58 -7.46 -12.90
C LEU A 399 18.76 -6.93 -14.33
N ALA A 400 19.71 -7.50 -15.08
CA ALA A 400 19.98 -7.11 -16.47
C ALA A 400 19.23 -7.98 -17.50
N ASN A 401 19.00 -9.25 -17.17
CA ASN A 401 18.27 -10.22 -17.98
C ASN A 401 17.50 -11.18 -17.06
N LEU A 402 16.41 -11.75 -17.55
CA LEU A 402 15.61 -12.74 -16.84
C LEU A 402 15.19 -13.83 -17.83
N ASP A 403 15.59 -15.07 -17.58
CA ASP A 403 15.13 -16.24 -18.35
C ASP A 403 13.92 -16.86 -17.64
N VAL A 404 12.78 -16.86 -18.34
CA VAL A 404 11.51 -17.48 -17.92
C VAL A 404 11.02 -18.50 -18.95
N SER A 405 11.92 -18.99 -19.82
CA SER A 405 11.55 -19.91 -20.91
C SER A 405 11.00 -21.26 -20.44
N ASN A 406 11.36 -21.69 -19.22
CA ASN A 406 10.85 -22.90 -18.56
C ASN A 406 9.46 -22.73 -17.93
N PHE A 407 8.91 -21.51 -17.87
CA PHE A 407 7.65 -21.27 -17.18
C PHE A 407 6.45 -21.85 -17.95
N ASN A 408 5.56 -22.55 -17.25
CA ASN A 408 4.26 -22.98 -17.74
C ASN A 408 3.17 -22.19 -17.00
N THR A 409 2.59 -21.19 -17.66
CA THR A 409 1.60 -20.30 -17.04
C THR A 409 0.14 -20.70 -17.32
N SER A 410 -0.11 -21.88 -17.87
CA SER A 410 -1.46 -22.33 -18.28
C SER A 410 -2.48 -22.47 -17.13
N ASN A 411 -2.03 -22.43 -15.88
CA ASN A 411 -2.88 -22.41 -14.69
C ASN A 411 -2.89 -21.05 -13.96
N VAL A 412 -2.09 -20.09 -14.39
CA VAL A 412 -2.00 -18.78 -13.75
C VAL A 412 -3.26 -17.95 -14.03
N THR A 413 -3.82 -17.38 -12.97
CA THR A 413 -5.03 -16.54 -13.02
C THR A 413 -4.76 -15.08 -12.67
N ASN A 414 -3.65 -14.78 -11.99
CA ASN A 414 -3.24 -13.45 -11.58
C ASN A 414 -1.76 -13.17 -11.94
N MET A 415 -1.53 -12.14 -12.76
CA MET A 415 -0.21 -11.64 -13.16
C MET A 415 -0.04 -10.15 -12.84
N ASN A 416 -0.82 -9.60 -11.90
CA ASN A 416 -0.75 -8.18 -11.58
C ASN A 416 0.68 -7.81 -11.14
N SER A 417 1.16 -6.67 -11.59
CA SER A 417 2.49 -6.13 -11.31
C SER A 417 3.67 -7.10 -11.54
N MET A 418 3.52 -8.22 -12.25
CA MET A 418 4.52 -9.32 -12.24
C MET A 418 5.94 -8.84 -12.57
N PHE A 419 6.08 -7.89 -13.50
CA PHE A 419 7.36 -7.32 -13.97
C PHE A 419 7.49 -5.82 -13.69
N SER A 420 6.62 -5.25 -12.84
CA SER A 420 6.60 -3.82 -12.55
C SER A 420 7.96 -3.31 -12.06
N ASP A 421 8.37 -2.11 -12.46
CA ASP A 421 9.59 -1.43 -12.02
C ASP A 421 10.90 -2.21 -12.25
N MET A 422 10.92 -3.18 -13.17
CA MET A 422 12.15 -3.84 -13.60
C MET A 422 12.98 -2.97 -14.56
N ASN A 423 14.30 -3.07 -14.47
CA ASN A 423 15.26 -2.31 -15.30
C ASN A 423 15.90 -3.16 -16.41
N ILE A 424 15.14 -4.09 -17.00
CA ILE A 424 15.59 -4.91 -18.13
C ILE A 424 15.29 -4.22 -19.47
N SER A 425 16.12 -4.44 -20.49
CA SER A 425 15.92 -3.86 -21.83
C SER A 425 15.04 -4.68 -22.75
N SER A 426 14.95 -5.99 -22.50
CA SER A 426 14.19 -6.97 -23.28
C SER A 426 13.69 -8.10 -22.38
N LEU A 427 12.53 -8.65 -22.68
CA LEU A 427 11.93 -9.78 -21.97
C LEU A 427 11.24 -10.70 -22.99
N SER A 428 11.55 -11.99 -22.96
CA SER A 428 10.92 -12.98 -23.84
C SER A 428 9.78 -13.69 -23.11
N LEU A 429 8.57 -13.62 -23.65
CA LEU A 429 7.34 -14.18 -23.04
C LEU A 429 6.60 -15.15 -23.98
N ASN A 430 7.30 -15.71 -24.99
CA ASN A 430 6.69 -16.51 -26.05
C ASN A 430 6.05 -17.83 -25.57
N ASN A 431 6.42 -18.30 -24.38
CA ASN A 431 5.90 -19.49 -23.71
C ASN A 431 4.72 -19.21 -22.77
N PHE A 432 4.34 -17.95 -22.55
CA PHE A 432 3.27 -17.60 -21.63
C PHE A 432 1.90 -17.89 -22.26
N ASP A 433 1.18 -18.84 -21.65
CA ASP A 433 -0.26 -18.99 -21.81
C ASP A 433 -0.98 -18.09 -20.82
N THR A 434 -1.72 -17.11 -21.33
CA THR A 434 -2.47 -16.12 -20.53
C THR A 434 -3.98 -16.35 -20.58
N SER A 435 -4.43 -17.45 -21.19
CA SER A 435 -5.86 -17.72 -21.44
C SER A 435 -6.73 -17.77 -20.19
N LYS A 436 -6.16 -18.06 -19.00
CA LYS A 436 -6.87 -18.05 -17.71
C LYS A 436 -6.63 -16.80 -16.87
N VAL A 437 -5.78 -15.87 -17.31
CA VAL A 437 -5.44 -14.68 -16.54
C VAL A 437 -6.63 -13.72 -16.53
N THR A 438 -6.97 -13.24 -15.34
CA THR A 438 -8.10 -12.31 -15.09
C THR A 438 -7.66 -10.93 -14.65
N ASP A 439 -6.43 -10.80 -14.11
CA ASP A 439 -5.84 -9.55 -13.62
C ASP A 439 -4.43 -9.36 -14.19
N MET A 440 -4.25 -8.28 -14.96
CA MET A 440 -2.97 -7.83 -15.54
C MET A 440 -2.64 -6.38 -15.12
N MET A 441 -3.26 -5.87 -14.05
CA MET A 441 -3.02 -4.52 -13.54
C MET A 441 -1.52 -4.30 -13.33
N SER A 442 -0.99 -3.19 -13.85
CA SER A 442 0.41 -2.77 -13.69
C SER A 442 1.48 -3.79 -14.12
N MET A 443 1.16 -4.81 -14.93
CA MET A 443 2.07 -5.93 -15.24
C MET A 443 3.48 -5.49 -15.70
N PHE A 444 3.56 -4.45 -16.53
CA PHE A 444 4.82 -3.87 -17.05
C PHE A 444 5.04 -2.42 -16.59
N ASN A 445 4.32 -1.96 -15.57
CA ASN A 445 4.38 -0.57 -15.10
C ASN A 445 5.82 -0.18 -14.73
N GLY A 446 6.29 0.98 -15.16
CA GLY A 446 7.59 1.53 -14.75
C GLY A 446 8.82 0.81 -15.32
N MET A 447 8.66 -0.11 -16.28
CA MET A 447 9.79 -0.76 -16.97
C MET A 447 10.54 0.21 -17.93
N SER A 448 11.14 1.25 -17.38
CA SER A 448 11.70 2.42 -18.08
C SER A 448 12.86 2.12 -19.03
N LYS A 449 13.45 0.92 -18.96
CA LYS A 449 14.52 0.50 -19.88
C LYS A 449 14.05 -0.41 -21.02
N LEU A 450 12.83 -0.96 -20.93
CA LEU A 450 12.28 -1.87 -21.91
C LEU A 450 12.04 -1.12 -23.23
N ASN A 451 12.65 -1.61 -24.31
CA ASN A 451 12.57 -0.97 -25.64
C ASN A 451 11.96 -1.88 -26.72
N ASN A 452 11.68 -3.15 -26.38
CA ASN A 452 10.99 -4.11 -27.22
C ASN A 452 10.16 -5.04 -26.33
N LEU A 453 8.92 -5.34 -26.75
CA LEU A 453 8.01 -6.22 -26.04
C LEU A 453 7.16 -6.98 -27.06
N ASP A 454 7.37 -8.30 -27.18
CA ASP A 454 6.51 -9.17 -27.95
C ASP A 454 5.50 -9.86 -27.02
N ILE A 455 4.23 -9.52 -27.22
CA ILE A 455 3.07 -10.07 -26.50
C ILE A 455 1.98 -10.50 -27.48
N SER A 456 2.36 -10.83 -28.72
CA SER A 456 1.45 -11.25 -29.80
C SER A 456 0.65 -12.52 -29.48
N ARG A 457 1.12 -13.34 -28.52
CA ARG A 457 0.46 -14.57 -28.08
C ARG A 457 -0.47 -14.40 -26.88
N PHE A 458 -0.55 -13.20 -26.30
CA PHE A 458 -1.37 -12.98 -25.13
C PHE A 458 -2.86 -13.10 -25.48
N ASN A 459 -3.59 -13.87 -24.67
CA ASN A 459 -5.04 -13.98 -24.72
C ASN A 459 -5.62 -13.20 -23.53
N THR A 460 -6.28 -12.09 -23.81
CA THR A 460 -6.82 -11.18 -22.80
C THR A 460 -8.33 -11.31 -22.59
N SER A 461 -8.99 -12.29 -23.22
CA SER A 461 -10.47 -12.46 -23.21
C SER A 461 -11.10 -12.68 -21.83
N ASN A 462 -10.29 -12.93 -20.80
CA ASN A 462 -10.72 -13.09 -19.41
C ASN A 462 -10.28 -11.94 -18.47
N VAL A 463 -9.51 -10.98 -18.98
CA VAL A 463 -8.97 -9.87 -18.18
C VAL A 463 -10.05 -8.82 -17.90
N ASN A 464 -10.15 -8.39 -16.64
CA ASN A 464 -11.14 -7.38 -16.21
C ASN A 464 -10.52 -6.02 -15.81
N ASP A 465 -9.22 -5.98 -15.47
CA ASP A 465 -8.47 -4.77 -15.12
C ASP A 465 -7.14 -4.72 -15.89
N MET A 466 -6.94 -3.62 -16.64
CA MET A 466 -5.71 -3.31 -17.37
C MET A 466 -5.12 -1.96 -16.96
N SER A 467 -5.52 -1.44 -15.80
CA SER A 467 -5.02 -0.17 -15.30
C SER A 467 -3.51 -0.24 -15.14
N GLN A 468 -2.84 0.83 -15.57
CA GLN A 468 -1.39 1.01 -15.50
C GLN A 468 -0.53 -0.06 -16.20
N MET A 469 -1.11 -0.97 -16.98
CA MET A 469 -0.43 -2.16 -17.52
C MET A 469 0.89 -1.83 -18.23
N PHE A 470 0.94 -0.75 -19.02
CA PHE A 470 2.14 -0.27 -19.73
C PHE A 470 2.61 1.12 -19.28
N SER A 471 2.05 1.65 -18.17
CA SER A 471 2.39 3.01 -17.74
C SER A 471 3.87 3.12 -17.42
N GLY A 472 4.53 4.17 -17.90
CA GLY A 472 5.95 4.43 -17.63
C GLY A 472 6.94 3.51 -18.35
N VAL A 473 6.50 2.70 -19.31
CA VAL A 473 7.38 1.98 -20.26
C VAL A 473 7.94 2.98 -21.28
N SER A 474 8.75 3.92 -20.79
CA SER A 474 9.02 5.20 -21.43
C SER A 474 9.95 5.14 -22.66
N LYS A 475 10.61 4.00 -22.91
CA LYS A 475 11.51 3.78 -24.06
C LYS A 475 10.88 3.02 -25.23
N LEU A 476 9.71 2.41 -25.05
CA LEU A 476 9.05 1.68 -26.11
C LEU A 476 8.49 2.67 -27.14
N SER A 477 8.85 2.50 -28.42
CA SER A 477 8.44 3.40 -29.51
C SER A 477 7.23 2.91 -30.31
N SER A 478 6.94 1.61 -30.25
CA SER A 478 5.83 0.97 -30.94
C SER A 478 5.22 -0.13 -30.08
N LEU A 479 3.90 -0.23 -30.08
CA LEU A 479 3.17 -1.30 -29.40
C LEU A 479 1.94 -1.72 -30.23
N ASN A 480 1.87 -3.00 -30.59
CA ASN A 480 0.75 -3.56 -31.33
C ASN A 480 -0.11 -4.46 -30.43
N LEU A 481 -1.36 -4.07 -30.23
CA LEU A 481 -2.35 -4.74 -29.40
C LEU A 481 -3.63 -5.08 -30.18
N SER A 482 -3.57 -5.12 -31.52
CA SER A 482 -4.73 -5.44 -32.38
C SER A 482 -5.33 -6.84 -32.20
N HIS A 483 -4.70 -7.69 -31.39
CA HIS A 483 -5.20 -9.02 -31.01
C HIS A 483 -5.79 -9.07 -29.60
N PHE A 484 -5.73 -7.98 -28.82
CA PHE A 484 -6.28 -7.94 -27.48
C PHE A 484 -7.81 -7.91 -27.53
N ASP A 485 -8.44 -8.85 -26.83
CA ASP A 485 -9.85 -8.81 -26.47
C ASP A 485 -9.99 -8.06 -25.15
N THR A 486 -10.67 -6.91 -25.17
CA THR A 486 -10.89 -6.04 -24.00
C THR A 486 -12.36 -5.98 -23.58
N SER A 487 -13.22 -6.83 -24.16
CA SER A 487 -14.67 -6.81 -23.96
C SER A 487 -15.11 -6.96 -22.50
N LYS A 488 -14.29 -7.56 -21.63
CA LYS A 488 -14.55 -7.68 -20.18
C LYS A 488 -13.86 -6.62 -19.31
N VAL A 489 -13.01 -5.78 -19.89
CA VAL A 489 -12.22 -4.80 -19.15
C VAL A 489 -13.13 -3.67 -18.66
N THR A 490 -12.99 -3.35 -17.37
CA THR A 490 -13.76 -2.27 -16.74
C THR A 490 -12.91 -1.07 -16.33
N ASN A 491 -11.59 -1.22 -16.29
CA ASN A 491 -10.64 -0.21 -15.85
C ASN A 491 -9.41 -0.16 -16.78
N MET A 492 -9.17 1.01 -17.38
CA MET A 492 -8.02 1.31 -18.25
C MET A 492 -7.25 2.55 -17.77
N ARG A 493 -7.44 2.93 -16.50
CA ARG A 493 -6.77 4.07 -15.88
C ARG A 493 -5.25 3.99 -16.08
N TYR A 494 -4.63 5.04 -16.61
CA TYR A 494 -3.19 5.11 -16.91
C TYR A 494 -2.65 3.97 -17.79
N MET A 495 -3.45 3.23 -18.57
CA MET A 495 -2.96 2.03 -19.29
C MET A 495 -1.67 2.29 -20.10
N PHE A 496 -1.57 3.43 -20.78
CA PHE A 496 -0.40 3.88 -21.55
C PHE A 496 0.25 5.15 -20.98
N GLY A 497 -0.13 5.58 -19.78
CA GLY A 497 0.34 6.84 -19.20
C GLY A 497 1.88 6.89 -19.09
N TYR A 498 2.49 8.04 -19.36
CA TYR A 498 3.94 8.25 -19.30
C TYR A 498 4.78 7.37 -20.25
N MET A 499 4.20 6.82 -21.32
CA MET A 499 4.96 6.17 -22.40
C MET A 499 5.59 7.23 -23.34
N ASN A 500 6.58 7.95 -22.82
CA ASN A 500 7.09 9.20 -23.43
C ASN A 500 7.68 9.07 -24.83
N SER A 501 8.19 7.89 -25.22
CA SER A 501 8.77 7.63 -26.55
C SER A 501 7.82 6.96 -27.53
N LEU A 502 6.58 6.64 -27.12
CA LEU A 502 5.63 5.91 -27.95
C LEU A 502 5.19 6.76 -29.14
N VAL A 503 5.39 6.23 -30.35
CA VAL A 503 5.01 6.86 -31.62
C VAL A 503 3.86 6.10 -32.26
N ASN A 504 3.93 4.76 -32.28
CA ASN A 504 2.93 3.92 -32.93
C ASN A 504 2.20 3.07 -31.88
N LEU A 505 0.88 3.23 -31.79
CA LEU A 505 0.04 2.43 -30.93
C LEU A 505 -1.12 1.86 -31.76
N ASN A 506 -1.16 0.54 -31.94
CA ASN A 506 -2.27 -0.13 -32.60
C ASN A 506 -3.19 -0.76 -31.56
N ILE A 507 -4.37 -0.17 -31.36
CA ILE A 507 -5.39 -0.61 -30.40
C ILE A 507 -6.74 -0.89 -31.09
N THR A 508 -6.72 -1.20 -32.39
CA THR A 508 -7.92 -1.33 -33.25
C THR A 508 -8.95 -2.39 -32.84
N SER A 509 -8.57 -3.35 -31.99
CA SER A 509 -9.47 -4.39 -31.48
C SER A 509 -10.15 -4.03 -30.16
N PHE A 510 -9.89 -2.85 -29.60
CA PHE A 510 -10.37 -2.53 -28.26
C PHE A 510 -11.90 -2.36 -28.24
N ASP A 511 -12.58 -3.18 -27.43
CA ASP A 511 -13.97 -3.00 -27.05
C ASP A 511 -14.01 -2.32 -25.68
N THR A 512 -14.28 -1.02 -25.70
CA THR A 512 -14.33 -0.20 -24.47
C THR A 512 -15.72 -0.08 -23.85
N SER A 513 -16.73 -0.82 -24.37
CA SER A 513 -18.13 -0.69 -23.98
C SER A 513 -18.44 -1.01 -22.51
N ASN A 514 -17.52 -1.67 -21.80
CA ASN A 514 -17.61 -1.99 -20.38
C ASN A 514 -16.69 -1.14 -19.48
N VAL A 515 -15.86 -0.30 -20.06
CA VAL A 515 -14.87 0.49 -19.33
C VAL A 515 -15.54 1.67 -18.61
N LYS A 516 -15.23 1.80 -17.32
CA LYS A 516 -15.78 2.84 -16.43
C LYS A 516 -14.75 3.92 -16.10
N ASP A 517 -13.47 3.58 -16.04
CA ASP A 517 -12.38 4.52 -15.76
C ASP A 517 -11.35 4.48 -16.89
N MET A 518 -11.22 5.61 -17.60
CA MET A 518 -10.22 5.86 -18.65
C MET A 518 -9.30 7.03 -18.27
N SER A 519 -9.30 7.43 -17.00
CA SER A 519 -8.51 8.56 -16.52
C SER A 519 -7.03 8.36 -16.86
N SER A 520 -6.41 9.39 -17.43
CA SER A 520 -5.00 9.41 -17.79
C SER A 520 -4.52 8.33 -18.75
N MET A 521 -5.43 7.64 -19.47
CA MET A 521 -5.12 6.46 -20.31
C MET A 521 -3.96 6.70 -21.28
N PHE A 522 -3.88 7.87 -21.92
CA PHE A 522 -2.82 8.26 -22.86
C PHE A 522 -1.98 9.45 -22.36
N SER A 523 -2.06 9.76 -21.06
CA SER A 523 -1.38 10.93 -20.50
C SER A 523 0.14 10.87 -20.73
N TYR A 524 0.75 11.99 -21.13
CA TYR A 524 2.19 12.14 -21.34
C TYR A 524 2.81 11.20 -22.40
N CYS A 525 1.99 10.67 -23.32
CA CYS A 525 2.44 10.05 -24.57
C CYS A 525 2.92 11.13 -25.57
N TYR A 526 4.04 11.79 -25.26
CA TYR A 526 4.48 13.01 -25.93
C TYR A 526 4.63 12.93 -27.45
N LYS A 527 4.95 11.74 -27.99
CA LYS A 527 5.39 11.55 -29.38
C LYS A 527 4.31 11.02 -30.33
N ILE A 528 3.12 10.67 -29.82
CA ILE A 528 2.01 10.25 -30.67
C ILE A 528 1.49 11.48 -31.42
N THR A 529 1.47 11.41 -32.75
CA THR A 529 0.98 12.48 -33.63
C THR A 529 -0.46 12.25 -34.10
N ASP A 530 -0.89 10.99 -34.18
CA ASP A 530 -2.22 10.56 -34.60
C ASP A 530 -2.63 9.32 -33.78
N LEU A 531 -3.90 9.24 -33.42
CA LEU A 531 -4.45 8.16 -32.61
C LEU A 531 -5.87 7.85 -33.06
N ASP A 532 -6.06 6.67 -33.65
CA ASP A 532 -7.39 6.19 -34.04
C ASP A 532 -8.15 5.68 -32.81
N LEU A 533 -9.31 6.29 -32.54
CA LEU A 533 -10.22 5.92 -31.45
C LEU A 533 -11.66 5.71 -31.96
N THR A 534 -11.85 5.57 -33.27
CA THR A 534 -13.18 5.54 -33.90
C THR A 534 -14.06 4.39 -33.45
N TYR A 535 -13.46 3.32 -32.93
CA TYR A 535 -14.12 2.12 -32.39
C TYR A 535 -14.40 2.18 -30.88
N PHE A 536 -13.96 3.24 -30.18
CA PHE A 536 -14.24 3.35 -28.75
C PHE A 536 -15.73 3.57 -28.49
N ASN A 537 -16.29 2.80 -27.54
CA ASN A 537 -17.61 3.03 -26.97
C ASN A 537 -17.44 3.47 -25.52
N THR A 538 -17.65 4.75 -25.26
CA THR A 538 -17.45 5.34 -23.93
C THR A 538 -18.72 5.49 -23.10
N SER A 539 -19.85 4.91 -23.53
CA SER A 539 -21.17 5.11 -22.91
C SER A 539 -21.24 4.74 -21.42
N LYS A 540 -20.31 3.91 -20.90
CA LYS A 540 -20.22 3.55 -19.47
C LYS A 540 -19.10 4.26 -18.71
N ALA A 541 -18.28 5.06 -19.39
CA ALA A 541 -17.19 5.78 -18.77
C ALA A 541 -17.72 6.85 -17.79
N LYS A 542 -17.14 6.87 -16.59
CA LYS A 542 -17.44 7.83 -15.52
C LYS A 542 -16.30 8.82 -15.30
N ASP A 543 -15.07 8.41 -15.54
CA ASP A 543 -13.88 9.26 -15.37
C ASP A 543 -13.01 9.22 -16.63
N MET A 544 -12.78 10.41 -17.20
CA MET A 544 -11.90 10.67 -18.34
C MET A 544 -10.88 11.78 -18.02
N ALA A 545 -10.70 12.10 -16.72
CA ALA A 545 -9.75 13.11 -16.30
C ALA A 545 -8.35 12.83 -16.87
N SER A 546 -7.72 13.87 -17.43
CA SER A 546 -6.37 13.81 -18.01
C SER A 546 -6.14 12.79 -19.12
N MET A 547 -7.18 12.23 -19.75
CA MET A 547 -7.06 11.13 -20.71
C MET A 547 -6.02 11.38 -21.82
N PHE A 548 -5.95 12.61 -22.35
CA PHE A 548 -5.00 13.04 -23.38
C PHE A 548 -4.02 14.12 -22.88
N SER A 549 -3.90 14.28 -21.56
CA SER A 549 -3.06 15.31 -20.97
C SER A 549 -1.59 15.13 -21.35
N GLY A 550 -0.93 16.18 -21.81
CA GLY A 550 0.49 16.16 -22.17
C GLY A 550 0.80 15.48 -23.50
N MET A 551 -0.18 15.18 -24.37
CA MET A 551 0.09 14.68 -25.73
C MET A 551 0.56 15.82 -26.66
N TRP A 552 1.79 16.29 -26.45
CA TRP A 552 2.31 17.53 -27.06
C TRP A 552 2.37 17.53 -28.60
N GLU A 553 2.63 16.37 -29.20
CA GLU A 553 2.80 16.22 -30.65
C GLU A 553 1.51 15.85 -31.39
N LEU A 554 0.41 15.58 -30.67
CA LEU A 554 -0.88 15.20 -31.26
C LEU A 554 -1.44 16.36 -32.10
N THR A 555 -1.68 16.11 -33.39
CA THR A 555 -2.12 17.16 -34.33
C THR A 555 -3.62 17.11 -34.61
N ASN A 556 -4.23 15.93 -34.48
CA ASN A 556 -5.66 15.70 -34.68
C ASN A 556 -6.16 14.63 -33.70
N LEU A 557 -7.44 14.67 -33.38
CA LEU A 557 -8.08 13.70 -32.50
C LEU A 557 -9.54 13.48 -32.92
N ASN A 558 -9.84 12.32 -33.51
CA ASN A 558 -11.21 11.95 -33.83
C ASN A 558 -11.87 11.23 -32.64
N ILE A 559 -12.76 11.93 -31.97
CA ILE A 559 -13.53 11.46 -30.80
C ILE A 559 -15.04 11.53 -31.05
N SER A 560 -15.46 11.46 -32.31
CA SER A 560 -16.89 11.49 -32.69
C SER A 560 -17.71 10.31 -32.16
N SER A 561 -17.06 9.19 -31.82
CA SER A 561 -17.68 8.01 -31.22
C SER A 561 -17.93 8.13 -29.71
N PHE A 562 -17.40 9.17 -29.05
CA PHE A 562 -17.46 9.28 -27.59
C PHE A 562 -18.86 9.68 -27.12
N ASP A 563 -19.49 8.82 -26.33
CA ASP A 563 -20.65 9.16 -25.49
C ASP A 563 -20.14 9.58 -24.09
N THR A 564 -20.41 10.82 -23.72
CA THR A 564 -19.95 11.43 -22.46
C THR A 564 -21.08 11.60 -21.42
N SER A 565 -22.29 11.13 -21.72
CA SER A 565 -23.50 11.32 -20.89
C SER A 565 -23.41 10.72 -19.48
N ASN A 566 -22.44 9.85 -19.20
CA ASN A 566 -22.18 9.25 -17.89
C ASN A 566 -20.91 9.75 -17.21
N VAL A 567 -20.15 10.64 -17.85
CA VAL A 567 -18.88 11.15 -17.33
C VAL A 567 -19.13 12.19 -16.24
N VAL A 568 -18.41 12.03 -15.13
CA VAL A 568 -18.42 12.93 -13.97
C VAL A 568 -17.11 13.71 -13.88
N GLY A 569 -15.97 13.07 -14.19
CA GLY A 569 -14.64 13.67 -14.16
C GLY A 569 -14.05 13.93 -15.56
N MET A 570 -13.75 15.19 -15.88
CA MET A 570 -13.10 15.61 -17.15
C MET A 570 -11.93 16.58 -16.95
N SER A 571 -11.47 16.78 -15.71
CA SER A 571 -10.37 17.71 -15.44
C SER A 571 -9.12 17.37 -16.26
N PHE A 572 -8.51 18.38 -16.88
CA PHE A 572 -7.28 18.27 -17.67
C PHE A 572 -7.35 17.34 -18.90
N MET A 573 -8.55 16.93 -19.34
CA MET A 573 -8.71 15.91 -20.39
C MET A 573 -7.85 16.14 -21.64
N PHE A 574 -7.74 17.39 -22.11
CA PHE A 574 -6.96 17.79 -23.28
C PHE A 574 -5.75 18.69 -22.94
N SER A 575 -5.41 18.82 -21.66
CA SER A 575 -4.38 19.74 -21.20
C SER A 575 -3.05 19.49 -21.90
N GLY A 576 -2.42 20.51 -22.45
CA GLY A 576 -1.12 20.40 -23.10
C GLY A 576 -1.13 19.68 -24.44
N ALA A 577 -2.27 19.42 -25.08
CA ALA A 577 -2.31 18.96 -26.48
C ALA A 577 -1.93 20.12 -27.43
N LYS A 578 -0.65 20.52 -27.41
CA LYS A 578 -0.16 21.82 -27.91
C LYS A 578 -0.33 22.03 -29.41
N LYS A 579 -0.41 20.97 -30.21
CA LYS A 579 -0.47 21.03 -31.69
C LYS A 579 -1.87 20.84 -32.28
N ILE A 580 -2.88 20.52 -31.49
CA ILE A 580 -4.26 20.46 -31.96
C ILE A 580 -4.72 21.86 -32.33
N THR A 581 -5.19 22.05 -33.57
CA THR A 581 -5.71 23.33 -34.08
C THR A 581 -7.23 23.45 -33.99
N GLY A 582 -7.94 22.32 -34.03
CA GLY A 582 -9.40 22.24 -33.87
C GLY A 582 -9.82 20.92 -33.26
N LEU A 583 -10.92 20.93 -32.51
CA LEU A 583 -11.45 19.76 -31.79
C LEU A 583 -12.98 19.77 -31.86
N ASN A 584 -13.58 18.71 -32.39
CA ASN A 584 -15.04 18.59 -32.45
C ASN A 584 -15.60 18.00 -31.15
N LEU A 585 -16.31 18.84 -30.39
CA LEU A 585 -16.94 18.49 -29.11
C LEU A 585 -18.47 18.68 -29.12
N SER A 586 -19.07 18.94 -30.29
CA SER A 586 -20.48 19.32 -30.41
C SER A 586 -21.46 18.26 -29.91
N HIS A 587 -21.03 17.00 -29.80
CA HIS A 587 -21.81 15.87 -29.30
C HIS A 587 -21.58 15.56 -27.82
N PHE A 588 -20.70 16.30 -27.14
CA PHE A 588 -20.44 16.06 -25.71
C PHE A 588 -21.65 16.43 -24.85
N ASP A 589 -22.06 15.52 -23.98
CA ASP A 589 -23.02 15.75 -22.90
C ASP A 589 -22.24 15.86 -21.59
N THR A 590 -22.13 17.08 -21.07
CA THR A 590 -21.42 17.36 -19.82
C THR A 590 -22.35 17.53 -18.63
N SER A 591 -23.63 17.16 -18.74
CA SER A 591 -24.65 17.41 -17.72
C SER A 591 -24.36 16.78 -16.35
N LYS A 592 -23.52 15.74 -16.29
CA LYS A 592 -23.09 15.10 -15.03
C LYS A 592 -21.69 15.50 -14.56
N VAL A 593 -20.98 16.34 -15.31
CA VAL A 593 -19.60 16.71 -15.00
C VAL A 593 -19.59 17.70 -13.85
N THR A 594 -18.78 17.42 -12.83
CA THR A 594 -18.61 18.32 -11.67
C THR A 594 -17.25 19.02 -11.64
N ASN A 595 -16.26 18.52 -12.39
CA ASN A 595 -14.90 19.07 -12.40
C ASN A 595 -14.36 19.21 -13.83
N MET A 596 -14.15 20.46 -14.25
CA MET A 596 -13.59 20.87 -15.54
C MET A 596 -12.25 21.61 -15.41
N ASN A 597 -11.58 21.50 -14.26
CA ASN A 597 -10.28 22.15 -14.04
C ASN A 597 -9.31 21.85 -15.18
N GLY A 598 -8.70 22.89 -15.74
CA GLY A 598 -7.65 22.78 -16.75
C GLY A 598 -8.00 21.97 -18.01
N MET A 599 -9.29 21.74 -18.32
CA MET A 599 -9.71 20.84 -19.40
C MET A 599 -9.00 21.11 -20.74
N PHE A 600 -8.78 22.39 -21.07
CA PHE A 600 -8.09 22.86 -22.28
C PHE A 600 -6.77 23.59 -21.97
N GLU A 601 -6.24 23.48 -20.74
CA GLU A 601 -5.06 24.23 -20.33
C GLU A 601 -3.88 23.99 -21.28
N ASN A 602 -3.22 25.05 -21.75
CA ASN A 602 -2.05 25.02 -22.64
C ASN A 602 -2.27 24.29 -23.97
N MET A 603 -3.48 24.29 -24.54
CA MET A 603 -3.71 23.96 -25.95
C MET A 603 -3.30 25.13 -26.86
N GLU A 604 -1.99 25.36 -26.96
CA GLU A 604 -1.40 26.60 -27.49
C GLU A 604 -1.74 26.90 -28.96
N SER A 605 -1.98 25.87 -29.80
CA SER A 605 -2.29 26.02 -31.24
C SER A 605 -3.78 26.03 -31.56
N LEU A 606 -4.67 25.86 -30.58
CA LEU A 606 -6.12 25.79 -30.80
C LEU A 606 -6.64 27.14 -31.34
N THR A 607 -7.22 27.13 -32.55
CA THR A 607 -7.72 28.34 -33.22
C THR A 607 -9.21 28.54 -33.08
N GLU A 608 -9.96 27.45 -32.87
CA GLU A 608 -11.40 27.44 -32.68
C GLU A 608 -11.81 26.43 -31.62
N LEU A 609 -12.86 26.74 -30.85
CA LEU A 609 -13.38 25.87 -29.81
C LEU A 609 -14.90 26.01 -29.75
N ASN A 610 -15.62 25.02 -30.28
CA ASN A 610 -17.07 24.95 -30.15
C ASN A 610 -17.46 24.08 -28.95
N ILE A 611 -17.99 24.73 -27.92
CA ILE A 611 -18.45 24.11 -26.65
C ILE A 611 -19.91 24.47 -26.36
N SER A 612 -20.69 24.80 -27.39
CA SER A 612 -22.12 25.17 -27.28
C SER A 612 -23.00 24.07 -26.68
N SER A 613 -22.58 22.80 -26.75
CA SER A 613 -23.27 21.66 -26.15
C SER A 613 -23.03 21.49 -24.65
N PHE A 614 -22.07 22.21 -24.07
CA PHE A 614 -21.67 21.99 -22.68
C PHE A 614 -22.77 22.48 -21.72
N ASN A 615 -23.32 21.56 -20.93
CA ASN A 615 -24.09 21.88 -19.73
C ASN A 615 -23.12 21.99 -18.53
N THR A 616 -23.12 23.14 -17.88
CA THR A 616 -22.20 23.48 -16.77
C THR A 616 -22.89 23.65 -15.42
N GLU A 617 -24.21 23.40 -15.33
CA GLU A 617 -25.03 23.63 -14.13
C GLU A 617 -24.53 22.88 -12.88
N ASN A 618 -23.91 21.71 -13.08
CA ASN A 618 -23.39 20.88 -11.99
C ASN A 618 -21.89 21.05 -11.73
N VAL A 619 -21.20 21.95 -12.44
CA VAL A 619 -19.75 22.10 -12.34
C VAL A 619 -19.39 22.92 -11.09
N GLU A 620 -18.53 22.35 -10.25
CA GLU A 620 -18.04 22.96 -9.01
C GLU A 620 -16.65 23.61 -9.17
N TYR A 621 -15.83 23.08 -10.10
CA TYR A 621 -14.43 23.49 -10.30
C TYR A 621 -14.10 23.77 -11.78
N MET A 622 -13.64 24.99 -12.07
CA MET A 622 -13.25 25.45 -13.42
C MET A 622 -11.90 26.19 -13.45
N SER A 623 -11.07 26.04 -12.41
CA SER A 623 -9.75 26.67 -12.35
C SER A 623 -8.90 26.30 -13.57
N SER A 624 -8.24 27.30 -14.17
CA SER A 624 -7.38 27.15 -15.35
C SER A 624 -8.03 26.52 -16.60
N MET A 625 -9.37 26.39 -16.69
CA MET A 625 -10.04 25.65 -17.77
C MET A 625 -9.61 26.09 -19.19
N PHE A 626 -9.41 27.39 -19.39
CA PHE A 626 -9.01 28.01 -20.66
C PHE A 626 -7.65 28.73 -20.56
N LYS A 627 -6.78 28.28 -19.65
CA LYS A 627 -5.46 28.89 -19.46
C LYS A 627 -4.53 28.58 -20.64
N GLY A 628 -3.80 29.57 -21.13
CA GLY A 628 -2.74 29.38 -22.12
C GLY A 628 -3.22 29.05 -23.53
N LEU A 629 -4.44 29.44 -23.90
CA LEU A 629 -4.96 29.30 -25.27
C LEU A 629 -4.42 30.41 -26.16
N LYS A 630 -3.12 30.31 -26.48
CA LYS A 630 -2.35 31.39 -27.13
C LYS A 630 -2.77 31.72 -28.57
N SER A 631 -3.51 30.83 -29.24
CA SER A 631 -3.97 31.02 -30.62
C SER A 631 -5.47 31.29 -30.76
N LEU A 632 -6.25 31.07 -29.70
CA LEU A 632 -7.71 31.20 -29.72
C LEU A 632 -8.10 32.69 -29.74
N GLN A 633 -8.94 33.07 -30.71
CA GLN A 633 -9.34 34.47 -30.90
C GLN A 633 -10.72 34.79 -30.31
N ASN A 634 -11.65 33.83 -30.37
CA ASN A 634 -13.03 33.99 -29.93
C ASN A 634 -13.42 32.80 -29.06
N LEU A 635 -14.23 33.06 -28.04
CA LEU A 635 -14.76 32.06 -27.13
C LEU A 635 -16.16 32.49 -26.68
N ASP A 636 -17.17 31.70 -27.03
CA ASP A 636 -18.56 31.94 -26.62
C ASP A 636 -18.86 31.12 -25.36
N LEU A 637 -19.24 31.83 -24.28
CA LEU A 637 -19.59 31.28 -22.97
C LEU A 637 -20.98 31.76 -22.51
N SER A 638 -21.79 32.32 -23.42
CA SER A 638 -23.08 32.91 -23.09
C SER A 638 -24.08 31.91 -22.47
N HIS A 639 -23.92 30.62 -22.77
CA HIS A 639 -24.74 29.52 -22.25
C HIS A 639 -24.22 28.91 -20.94
N PHE A 640 -23.04 29.33 -20.44
CA PHE A 640 -22.49 28.77 -19.20
C PHE A 640 -23.34 29.13 -17.99
N ARG A 641 -23.52 28.15 -17.10
CA ARG A 641 -24.21 28.23 -15.81
C ARG A 641 -23.18 27.91 -14.74
N THR A 642 -22.93 28.87 -13.83
CA THR A 642 -21.80 28.80 -12.89
C THR A 642 -22.21 28.94 -11.43
N GLU A 643 -23.50 28.77 -11.13
CA GLU A 643 -24.11 28.93 -9.81
C GLU A 643 -23.46 28.03 -8.74
N GLU A 644 -22.99 26.85 -9.14
CA GLU A 644 -22.34 25.87 -8.25
C GLU A 644 -20.81 26.01 -8.20
N VAL A 645 -20.22 26.87 -9.03
CA VAL A 645 -18.75 26.97 -9.11
C VAL A 645 -18.19 27.68 -7.89
N THR A 646 -17.18 27.06 -7.27
CA THR A 646 -16.49 27.60 -6.08
C THR A 646 -15.06 28.06 -6.38
N ARG A 647 -14.43 27.56 -7.45
CA ARG A 647 -13.05 27.89 -7.86
C ARG A 647 -12.94 28.19 -9.36
N MET A 648 -12.41 29.38 -9.68
CA MET A 648 -12.19 29.87 -11.06
C MET A 648 -10.82 30.57 -11.23
N ASP A 649 -9.87 30.31 -10.33
CA ASP A 649 -8.54 30.91 -10.41
C ASP A 649 -7.82 30.55 -11.73
N SER A 650 -7.08 31.50 -12.27
CA SER A 650 -6.34 31.38 -13.53
C SER A 650 -7.15 30.95 -14.77
N MET A 651 -8.48 31.01 -14.76
CA MET A 651 -9.35 30.42 -15.79
C MET A 651 -8.98 30.82 -17.23
N PHE A 652 -8.56 32.06 -17.47
CA PHE A 652 -8.20 32.58 -18.79
C PHE A 652 -6.73 33.05 -18.88
N ASN A 653 -5.92 32.74 -17.87
CA ASN A 653 -4.56 33.23 -17.75
C ASN A 653 -3.73 32.89 -19.01
N GLY A 654 -3.10 33.88 -19.63
CA GLY A 654 -2.22 33.67 -20.80
C GLY A 654 -2.94 33.33 -22.11
N SER A 655 -4.26 33.51 -22.20
CA SER A 655 -5.04 33.34 -23.44
C SER A 655 -4.98 34.60 -24.30
N ASN A 656 -3.76 34.85 -24.80
CA ASN A 656 -3.32 36.17 -25.24
C ASN A 656 -4.00 36.70 -26.50
N LYS A 657 -4.72 35.89 -27.28
CA LYS A 657 -5.31 36.31 -28.57
C LYS A 657 -6.78 36.71 -28.47
N ILE A 658 -7.44 36.43 -27.36
CA ILE A 658 -8.83 36.85 -27.12
C ILE A 658 -8.87 38.37 -26.95
N ALA A 659 -9.62 39.05 -27.82
CA ALA A 659 -9.77 40.51 -27.79
C ALA A 659 -11.03 40.96 -27.06
N ASN A 660 -12.08 40.14 -27.06
CA ASN A 660 -13.36 40.41 -26.41
C ASN A 660 -13.76 39.19 -25.58
N LEU A 661 -14.12 39.40 -24.32
CA LEU A 661 -14.62 38.34 -23.45
C LEU A 661 -15.87 38.82 -22.72
N ASP A 662 -16.99 38.16 -23.00
CA ASP A 662 -18.27 38.42 -22.34
C ASP A 662 -18.59 37.31 -21.34
N LEU A 663 -18.68 37.67 -20.06
CA LEU A 663 -19.00 36.78 -18.96
C LEU A 663 -20.28 37.20 -18.23
N SER A 664 -21.15 37.98 -18.87
CA SER A 664 -22.41 38.44 -18.26
C SER A 664 -23.38 37.32 -17.85
N SER A 665 -23.20 36.10 -18.36
CA SER A 665 -23.95 34.91 -17.94
C SER A 665 -23.46 34.31 -16.62
N PHE A 666 -22.28 34.68 -16.14
CA PHE A 666 -21.65 34.04 -15.00
C PHE A 666 -22.29 34.50 -13.69
N ASN A 667 -22.71 33.55 -12.87
CA ASN A 667 -23.00 33.75 -11.46
C ASN A 667 -21.77 33.34 -10.64
N THR A 668 -21.17 34.26 -9.90
CA THR A 668 -19.97 34.00 -9.12
C THR A 668 -20.19 34.04 -7.60
N GLU A 669 -21.44 34.03 -7.13
CA GLU A 669 -21.78 34.19 -5.71
C GLU A 669 -21.04 33.20 -4.81
N LYS A 670 -20.88 31.94 -5.25
CA LYS A 670 -20.20 30.88 -4.48
C LYS A 670 -18.68 30.85 -4.65
N VAL A 671 -18.12 31.65 -5.56
CA VAL A 671 -16.69 31.61 -5.87
C VAL A 671 -15.88 32.22 -4.72
N THR A 672 -14.87 31.48 -4.24
CA THR A 672 -13.98 31.94 -3.15
C THR A 672 -12.56 32.27 -3.63
N TYR A 673 -12.13 31.76 -4.78
CA TYR A 673 -10.80 31.95 -5.37
C TYR A 673 -10.89 32.43 -6.82
N MET A 674 -10.33 33.62 -7.11
CA MET A 674 -10.28 34.25 -8.44
C MET A 674 -8.88 34.81 -8.81
N SER A 675 -7.84 34.42 -8.08
CA SER A 675 -6.46 34.86 -8.35
C SER A 675 -6.06 34.56 -9.79
N GLU A 676 -5.33 35.48 -10.42
CA GLU A 676 -4.79 35.33 -11.77
C GLU A 676 -5.83 35.06 -12.89
N MET A 677 -7.14 35.22 -12.65
CA MET A 677 -8.21 34.81 -13.58
C MET A 677 -8.02 35.31 -15.02
N PHE A 678 -7.64 36.57 -15.20
CA PHE A 678 -7.41 37.21 -16.51
C PHE A 678 -5.95 37.58 -16.77
N ARG A 679 -5.03 37.08 -15.94
CA ARG A 679 -3.62 37.47 -16.00
C ARG A 679 -3.04 37.23 -17.39
N ASP A 680 -2.19 38.13 -17.85
CA ASP A 680 -1.44 38.00 -19.11
C ASP A 680 -2.33 37.95 -20.39
N MET A 681 -3.63 38.24 -20.34
CA MET A 681 -4.47 38.39 -21.55
C MET A 681 -4.18 39.69 -22.32
N THR A 682 -2.99 39.78 -22.89
CA THR A 682 -2.38 41.00 -23.45
C THR A 682 -3.08 41.60 -24.68
N ASN A 683 -3.97 40.88 -25.38
CA ASN A 683 -4.79 41.46 -26.45
C ASN A 683 -6.22 41.83 -26.02
N LEU A 684 -6.61 41.61 -24.77
CA LEU A 684 -7.97 41.89 -24.31
C LEU A 684 -8.25 43.40 -24.37
N VAL A 685 -9.29 43.78 -25.11
CA VAL A 685 -9.75 45.16 -25.30
C VAL A 685 -11.09 45.39 -24.62
N ASN A 686 -11.97 44.37 -24.60
CA ASN A 686 -13.28 44.45 -23.97
C ASN A 686 -13.49 43.26 -23.02
N LEU A 687 -13.87 43.56 -21.78
CA LEU A 687 -14.18 42.58 -20.74
C LEU A 687 -15.51 42.94 -20.09
N ASN A 688 -16.51 42.07 -20.22
CA ASN A 688 -17.78 42.23 -19.52
C ASN A 688 -17.87 41.26 -18.33
N ILE A 689 -17.76 41.82 -17.13
CA ILE A 689 -17.86 41.11 -15.84
C ILE A 689 -18.96 41.72 -14.96
N SER A 690 -19.95 42.36 -15.58
CA SER A 690 -21.01 43.09 -14.87
C SER A 690 -21.87 42.22 -13.95
N SER A 691 -21.95 40.91 -14.19
CA SER A 691 -22.70 39.96 -13.37
C SER A 691 -21.94 39.43 -12.14
N PHE A 692 -20.66 39.78 -11.97
CA PHE A 692 -19.83 39.19 -10.93
C PHE A 692 -20.29 39.63 -9.54
N ASP A 693 -20.54 38.64 -8.68
CA ASP A 693 -20.68 38.80 -7.23
C ASP A 693 -19.43 38.26 -6.55
N THR A 694 -18.68 39.15 -5.90
CA THR A 694 -17.38 38.81 -5.30
C THR A 694 -17.43 38.74 -3.77
N ARG A 695 -18.61 38.77 -3.14
CA ARG A 695 -18.75 38.87 -1.67
C ARG A 695 -18.07 37.75 -0.88
N ASN A 696 -17.84 36.60 -1.53
CA ASN A 696 -17.21 35.42 -0.96
C ASN A 696 -15.74 35.22 -1.38
N VAL A 697 -15.23 36.08 -2.27
CA VAL A 697 -13.85 35.98 -2.76
C VAL A 697 -12.87 36.41 -1.67
N THR A 698 -11.83 35.60 -1.49
CA THR A 698 -10.79 35.83 -0.45
C THR A 698 -9.46 36.32 -1.03
N SER A 699 -9.18 36.04 -2.30
CA SER A 699 -7.97 36.52 -2.99
C SER A 699 -8.27 36.95 -4.43
N MET A 700 -7.75 38.13 -4.77
CA MET A 700 -7.79 38.73 -6.11
C MET A 700 -6.38 39.05 -6.61
N SER A 701 -5.36 38.40 -6.04
CA SER A 701 -3.96 38.61 -6.43
C SER A 701 -3.78 38.39 -7.93
N ARG A 702 -3.13 39.37 -8.58
CA ARG A 702 -2.83 39.38 -10.02
C ARG A 702 -4.04 39.22 -10.96
N MET A 703 -5.28 39.38 -10.49
CA MET A 703 -6.49 39.06 -11.26
C MET A 703 -6.53 39.73 -12.63
N PHE A 704 -6.13 41.01 -12.71
CA PHE A 704 -6.13 41.82 -13.94
C PHE A 704 -4.70 42.19 -14.40
N SER A 705 -3.70 41.47 -13.91
CA SER A 705 -2.30 41.82 -14.22
C SER A 705 -1.99 41.57 -15.69
N TYR A 706 -1.22 42.49 -16.30
CA TYR A 706 -0.79 42.45 -17.71
C TYR A 706 -1.92 42.54 -18.76
N LEU A 707 -3.09 43.09 -18.39
CA LEU A 707 -4.13 43.48 -19.35
C LEU A 707 -3.75 44.78 -20.10
N SER A 708 -2.69 44.72 -20.89
CA SER A 708 -1.98 45.89 -21.39
C SER A 708 -2.75 46.74 -22.43
N LYS A 709 -3.81 46.20 -23.05
CA LYS A 709 -4.68 46.92 -24.00
C LYS A 709 -6.03 47.35 -23.44
N LEU A 710 -6.39 46.91 -22.23
CA LEU A 710 -7.67 47.24 -21.63
C LEU A 710 -7.66 48.70 -21.14
N ALA A 711 -8.49 49.54 -21.74
CA ALA A 711 -8.51 50.98 -21.44
C ALA A 711 -9.48 51.35 -20.30
N THR A 712 -10.56 50.59 -20.15
CA THR A 712 -11.60 50.81 -19.13
C THR A 712 -11.96 49.49 -18.48
N LEU A 713 -12.29 49.53 -17.18
CA LEU A 713 -12.70 48.36 -16.41
C LEU A 713 -13.78 48.79 -15.41
N ASP A 714 -14.96 48.18 -15.50
CA ASP A 714 -16.06 48.41 -14.56
C ASP A 714 -16.00 47.38 -13.43
N LEU A 715 -15.87 47.87 -12.20
CA LEU A 715 -15.80 47.08 -10.97
C LEU A 715 -16.89 47.52 -9.96
N SER A 716 -17.91 48.23 -10.42
CA SER A 716 -18.94 48.81 -9.54
C SER A 716 -19.67 47.77 -8.67
N ASN A 717 -19.81 46.54 -9.16
CA ASN A 717 -20.47 45.43 -8.46
C ASN A 717 -19.55 44.62 -7.53
N PHE A 718 -18.25 44.94 -7.47
CA PHE A 718 -17.31 44.19 -6.64
C PHE A 718 -17.50 44.49 -5.14
N ASN A 719 -17.70 43.44 -4.37
CA ASN A 719 -17.61 43.46 -2.91
C ASN A 719 -16.30 42.78 -2.49
N THR A 720 -15.38 43.55 -1.92
CA THR A 720 -14.05 43.05 -1.52
C THR A 720 -13.91 42.83 -0.01
N SER A 721 -15.00 42.89 0.76
CA SER A 721 -14.96 42.85 2.23
C SER A 721 -14.29 41.62 2.82
N LYS A 722 -14.23 40.49 2.09
CA LYS A 722 -13.53 39.26 2.52
C LYS A 722 -12.14 39.08 1.90
N VAL A 723 -11.72 39.97 1.00
CA VAL A 723 -10.44 39.85 0.30
C VAL A 723 -9.30 40.16 1.26
N THR A 724 -8.31 39.26 1.31
CA THR A 724 -7.09 39.43 2.12
C THR A 724 -5.86 39.77 1.27
N ASP A 725 -5.83 39.39 0.00
CA ASP A 725 -4.68 39.61 -0.90
C ASP A 725 -5.12 40.28 -2.22
N MET A 726 -4.59 41.48 -2.44
CA MET A 726 -4.76 42.30 -3.65
C MET A 726 -3.42 42.56 -4.36
N SER A 727 -2.38 41.79 -4.02
CA SER A 727 -1.05 42.00 -4.60
C SER A 727 -1.07 41.86 -6.12
N ASN A 728 -0.40 42.79 -6.80
CA ASN A 728 -0.30 42.87 -8.25
C ASN A 728 -1.64 42.92 -9.01
N MET A 729 -2.78 43.23 -8.35
CA MET A 729 -4.11 43.09 -8.94
C MET A 729 -4.25 43.80 -10.30
N PHE A 730 -3.72 45.02 -10.44
CA PHE A 730 -3.75 45.83 -11.66
C PHE A 730 -2.36 46.04 -12.28
N SER A 731 -1.37 45.23 -11.87
CA SER A 731 0.03 45.39 -12.29
C SER A 731 0.16 45.29 -13.81
N ASN A 732 0.86 46.23 -14.44
CA ASN A 732 1.13 46.34 -15.88
C ASN A 732 -0.11 46.59 -16.77
N MET A 733 -1.17 47.18 -16.24
CA MET A 733 -2.31 47.68 -17.03
C MET A 733 -2.01 49.02 -17.71
N ASN A 734 -1.08 49.01 -18.66
CA ASN A 734 -0.50 50.22 -19.25
C ASN A 734 -1.46 51.12 -20.03
N SER A 735 -2.61 50.62 -20.47
CA SER A 735 -3.61 51.41 -21.23
C SER A 735 -4.77 51.91 -20.38
N LEU A 736 -4.86 51.53 -19.11
CA LEU A 736 -5.98 51.87 -18.23
C LEU A 736 -6.00 53.38 -17.95
N ILE A 737 -7.06 54.06 -18.41
CA ILE A 737 -7.19 55.53 -18.29
C ILE A 737 -8.03 55.97 -17.09
N ASN A 738 -8.92 55.12 -16.61
CA ASN A 738 -9.81 55.36 -15.47
C ASN A 738 -10.04 54.06 -14.71
N LEU A 739 -10.12 54.15 -13.38
CA LEU A 739 -10.38 53.05 -12.48
C LEU A 739 -11.26 53.51 -11.32
N ASN A 740 -12.52 53.08 -11.30
CA ASN A 740 -13.42 53.31 -10.17
C ASN A 740 -13.37 52.11 -9.21
N ILE A 741 -12.85 52.35 -8.00
CA ILE A 741 -12.72 51.36 -6.91
C ILE A 741 -13.31 51.90 -5.59
N SER A 742 -14.28 52.81 -5.69
CA SER A 742 -14.97 53.38 -4.52
C SER A 742 -15.78 52.35 -3.72
N SER A 743 -16.16 51.22 -4.35
CA SER A 743 -16.85 50.09 -3.69
C SER A 743 -15.92 49.19 -2.88
N PHE A 744 -14.60 49.33 -2.99
CA PHE A 744 -13.66 48.41 -2.36
C PHE A 744 -13.62 48.61 -0.84
N ASP A 745 -13.93 47.55 -0.10
CA ASP A 745 -13.64 47.40 1.33
C ASP A 745 -12.30 46.68 1.51
N THR A 746 -11.32 47.35 2.13
CA THR A 746 -9.98 46.80 2.37
C THR A 746 -9.71 46.43 3.84
N ASN A 747 -10.73 46.40 4.71
CA ASN A 747 -10.61 46.14 6.15
C ASN A 747 -9.93 44.80 6.49
N ASN A 748 -9.93 43.84 5.56
CA ASN A 748 -9.33 42.51 5.72
C ASN A 748 -8.05 42.31 4.89
N VAL A 749 -7.65 43.30 4.09
CA VAL A 749 -6.49 43.18 3.21
C VAL A 749 -5.19 43.25 4.02
N THR A 750 -4.31 42.27 3.81
CA THR A 750 -3.00 42.17 4.46
C THR A 750 -1.85 42.38 3.48
N ASN A 751 -2.10 42.29 2.17
CA ASN A 751 -1.10 42.44 1.12
C ASN A 751 -1.62 43.25 -0.07
N MET A 752 -0.94 44.35 -0.39
CA MET A 752 -1.19 45.25 -1.52
C MET A 752 0.08 45.48 -2.37
N ARG A 753 1.06 44.57 -2.26
CA ARG A 753 2.34 44.69 -2.98
C ARG A 753 2.07 44.86 -4.47
N GLU A 754 2.70 45.87 -5.09
CA GLU A 754 2.65 46.12 -6.54
C GLU A 754 1.21 46.25 -7.11
N MET A 755 0.20 46.58 -6.28
CA MET A 755 -1.21 46.60 -6.70
C MET A 755 -1.46 47.45 -7.95
N PHE A 756 -0.79 48.61 -8.08
CA PHE A 756 -0.87 49.54 -9.22
C PHE A 756 0.49 49.71 -9.94
N TYR A 757 1.33 48.68 -9.89
CA TYR A 757 2.65 48.69 -10.53
C TYR A 757 2.54 48.87 -12.05
N TYR A 758 3.21 49.87 -12.63
CA TYR A 758 3.13 50.24 -14.06
C TYR A 758 1.71 50.39 -14.61
N VAL A 759 0.83 51.08 -13.88
CA VAL A 759 -0.45 51.58 -14.40
C VAL A 759 -0.24 52.98 -14.99
N ASN A 760 0.42 53.04 -16.15
CA ASN A 760 1.07 54.25 -16.63
C ASN A 760 0.13 55.40 -17.01
N LYS A 761 -1.09 55.11 -17.48
CA LYS A 761 -2.02 56.07 -18.10
C LYS A 761 -3.07 56.64 -17.15
N LEU A 762 -3.12 56.16 -15.91
CA LEU A 762 -4.07 56.65 -14.92
C LEU A 762 -3.63 58.04 -14.42
N THR A 763 -4.53 59.03 -14.49
CA THR A 763 -4.21 60.42 -14.14
C THR A 763 -4.68 60.85 -12.75
N SER A 764 -5.65 60.14 -12.18
CA SER A 764 -6.13 60.35 -10.82
C SER A 764 -6.50 59.02 -10.17
N LEU A 765 -6.24 58.88 -8.87
CA LEU A 765 -6.63 57.72 -8.08
C LEU A 765 -6.97 58.15 -6.65
N ASP A 766 -8.23 57.92 -6.24
CA ASP A 766 -8.71 58.20 -4.90
C ASP A 766 -8.79 56.92 -4.06
N LEU A 767 -8.00 56.87 -2.98
CA LEU A 767 -7.93 55.74 -2.04
C LEU A 767 -8.25 56.19 -0.61
N SER A 768 -8.90 57.34 -0.41
CA SER A 768 -9.20 57.89 0.92
C SER A 768 -10.13 57.03 1.79
N HIS A 769 -10.82 56.06 1.19
CA HIS A 769 -11.64 55.09 1.92
C HIS A 769 -10.90 53.80 2.27
N PHE A 770 -9.65 53.61 1.80
CA PHE A 770 -8.90 52.39 2.08
C PHE A 770 -8.49 52.34 3.56
N ASN A 771 -8.77 51.22 4.20
CA ASN A 771 -8.20 50.83 5.48
C ASN A 771 -6.98 49.92 5.26
N THR A 772 -5.80 50.35 5.70
CA THR A 772 -4.54 49.61 5.55
C THR A 772 -3.95 49.11 6.87
N THR A 773 -4.69 49.21 7.99
CA THR A 773 -4.22 48.86 9.35
C THR A 773 -3.78 47.40 9.53
N LYS A 774 -4.20 46.52 8.61
CA LYS A 774 -3.82 45.10 8.55
C LYS A 774 -2.73 44.78 7.54
N VAL A 775 -2.33 45.72 6.69
CA VAL A 775 -1.21 45.56 5.78
C VAL A 775 0.08 45.65 6.60
N THR A 776 0.98 44.68 6.45
CA THR A 776 2.19 44.59 7.28
C THR A 776 3.43 44.26 6.47
N GLY A 777 4.60 44.48 7.06
CA GLY A 777 5.88 44.06 6.51
C GLY A 777 6.15 44.68 5.13
N SER A 778 6.23 43.82 4.12
CA SER A 778 6.50 44.17 2.72
C SER A 778 5.24 44.38 1.86
N GLY A 779 4.07 44.47 2.49
CA GLY A 779 2.77 44.51 1.82
C GLY A 779 2.47 45.76 0.98
N MET A 780 3.36 46.76 0.93
CA MET A 780 3.23 47.97 0.10
C MET A 780 4.43 48.23 -0.82
N ILE A 781 5.33 47.25 -0.99
CA ILE A 781 6.47 47.40 -1.90
C ILE A 781 5.97 47.74 -3.31
N ALA A 782 6.56 48.76 -3.90
CA ALA A 782 6.32 49.22 -5.27
C ALA A 782 4.83 49.43 -5.63
N MET A 783 3.97 49.71 -4.64
CA MET A 783 2.51 49.77 -4.82
C MET A 783 2.07 50.71 -5.94
N PHE A 784 2.72 51.86 -6.09
CA PHE A 784 2.44 52.89 -7.12
C PHE A 784 3.61 53.09 -8.09
N SER A 785 4.58 52.17 -8.11
CA SER A 785 5.77 52.33 -8.94
C SER A 785 5.40 52.32 -10.42
N GLY A 786 5.92 53.29 -11.18
CA GLY A 786 5.70 53.41 -12.62
C GLY A 786 4.38 54.06 -13.01
N MET A 787 3.60 54.62 -12.08
CA MET A 787 2.41 55.40 -12.42
C MET A 787 2.80 56.78 -13.01
N ASN A 788 3.28 56.77 -14.25
CA ASN A 788 3.99 57.91 -14.86
C ASN A 788 3.11 59.16 -15.08
N GLU A 789 1.82 58.98 -15.40
CA GLU A 789 0.89 60.08 -15.72
C GLU A 789 -0.01 60.49 -14.53
N ILE A 790 0.19 59.91 -13.34
CA ILE A 790 -0.61 60.23 -12.15
C ILE A 790 -0.37 61.67 -11.70
N LYS A 791 -1.44 62.47 -11.65
CA LYS A 791 -1.43 63.89 -11.23
C LYS A 791 -2.02 64.08 -9.84
N SER A 792 -2.97 63.23 -9.46
CA SER A 792 -3.63 63.24 -8.16
C SER A 792 -3.68 61.83 -7.59
N LEU A 793 -3.12 61.65 -6.39
CA LEU A 793 -3.10 60.38 -5.66
C LEU A 793 -3.48 60.65 -4.20
N ASN A 794 -4.64 60.17 -3.78
CA ASN A 794 -5.13 60.37 -2.42
C ASN A 794 -4.87 59.12 -1.56
N VAL A 795 -3.88 59.20 -0.66
CA VAL A 795 -3.49 58.12 0.28
C VAL A 795 -3.65 58.55 1.74
N THR A 796 -4.47 59.57 2.00
CA THR A 796 -4.58 60.23 3.32
C THR A 796 -5.23 59.38 4.42
N SER A 797 -5.76 58.20 4.10
CA SER A 797 -6.31 57.24 5.06
C SER A 797 -5.32 56.13 5.44
N PHE A 798 -4.15 56.08 4.82
CA PHE A 798 -3.24 54.94 4.97
C PHE A 798 -2.60 54.95 6.36
N ASP A 799 -2.77 53.85 7.09
CA ASP A 799 -1.96 53.46 8.24
C ASP A 799 -0.76 52.64 7.73
N THR A 800 0.45 53.16 7.94
CA THR A 800 1.70 52.51 7.58
C THR A 800 2.53 52.05 8.79
N SER A 801 1.97 52.12 10.00
CA SER A 801 2.67 51.83 11.27
C SER A 801 3.28 50.43 11.35
N LYS A 802 2.77 49.49 10.56
CA LYS A 802 3.24 48.09 10.49
C LYS A 802 4.02 47.75 9.23
N ILE A 803 4.27 48.73 8.36
CA ILE A 803 5.03 48.55 7.13
C ILE A 803 6.52 48.65 7.45
N THR A 804 7.28 47.59 7.15
CA THR A 804 8.73 47.56 7.34
C THR A 804 9.48 47.88 6.05
N ASN A 805 8.85 47.70 4.89
CA ASN A 805 9.51 47.92 3.61
C ASN A 805 8.64 48.76 2.66
N MET A 806 9.09 49.99 2.40
CA MET A 806 8.50 50.97 1.49
C MET A 806 9.31 51.12 0.18
N TYR A 807 10.10 50.11 -0.17
CA TYR A 807 10.92 50.09 -1.38
C TYR A 807 10.09 50.41 -2.62
N ASN A 808 10.59 51.35 -3.44
CA ASN A 808 9.97 51.81 -4.69
C ASN A 808 8.51 52.29 -4.57
N MET A 809 7.97 52.58 -3.38
CA MET A 809 6.51 52.77 -3.21
C MET A 809 5.89 53.77 -4.19
N PHE A 810 6.56 54.90 -4.45
CA PHE A 810 6.17 55.95 -5.39
C PHE A 810 7.18 56.15 -6.53
N PHE A 811 7.97 55.12 -6.82
CA PHE A 811 9.02 55.20 -7.85
C PHE A 811 8.42 55.56 -9.22
N GLY A 812 9.06 56.44 -9.99
CA GLY A 812 8.62 56.77 -11.36
C GLY A 812 7.31 57.58 -11.45
N THR A 813 6.79 58.12 -10.34
CA THR A 813 5.60 58.99 -10.36
C THR A 813 5.96 60.41 -10.84
N TYR A 814 6.17 60.58 -12.15
CA TYR A 814 6.67 61.83 -12.73
C TYR A 814 5.69 63.00 -12.61
N SER A 815 4.39 62.74 -12.79
CA SER A 815 3.39 63.78 -13.04
C SER A 815 2.73 64.37 -11.79
N LEU A 816 3.02 63.84 -10.60
CA LEU A 816 2.54 64.40 -9.34
C LEU A 816 3.17 65.77 -9.12
N THR A 817 2.37 66.77 -8.74
CA THR A 817 2.87 68.08 -8.30
C THR A 817 3.01 68.16 -6.78
N GLU A 818 2.13 67.46 -6.09
CA GLU A 818 2.11 67.35 -4.64
C GLU A 818 1.71 65.93 -4.21
N LEU A 819 2.13 65.52 -3.02
CA LEU A 819 1.78 64.24 -2.42
C LEU A 819 1.52 64.42 -0.92
N ASP A 820 0.34 64.03 -0.46
CA ASP A 820 -0.05 64.11 0.95
C ASP A 820 0.15 62.77 1.66
N LEU A 821 1.14 62.73 2.54
CA LEU A 821 1.50 61.58 3.37
C LEU A 821 1.25 61.89 4.86
N SER A 822 0.35 62.81 5.19
CA SER A 822 0.09 63.25 6.56
C SER A 822 -0.37 62.13 7.51
N SER A 823 -0.93 61.04 7.00
CA SER A 823 -1.33 59.86 7.78
C SER A 823 -0.22 58.83 7.99
N PHE A 824 0.92 58.95 7.29
CA PHE A 824 1.96 57.91 7.31
C PHE A 824 2.67 57.86 8.68
N ASP A 825 2.68 56.67 9.28
CA ASP A 825 3.53 56.32 10.42
C ASP A 825 4.69 55.44 9.92
N THR A 826 5.92 55.91 10.13
CA THR A 826 7.16 55.25 9.71
C THR A 826 7.91 54.58 10.86
N SER A 827 7.28 54.45 12.04
CA SER A 827 7.89 53.87 13.25
C SER A 827 8.38 52.42 13.12
N SER A 828 7.89 51.68 12.12
CA SER A 828 8.34 50.32 11.80
C SER A 828 9.17 50.22 10.52
N ALA A 829 9.36 51.31 9.78
CA ALA A 829 10.06 51.30 8.51
C ALA A 829 11.55 50.92 8.69
N GLN A 830 12.00 49.94 7.90
CA GLN A 830 13.39 49.47 7.83
C GLN A 830 14.01 49.78 6.47
N SER A 831 13.20 49.80 5.41
CA SER A 831 13.63 50.12 4.05
C SER A 831 12.75 51.19 3.43
N VAL A 832 13.39 52.26 2.94
CA VAL A 832 12.79 53.37 2.17
C VAL A 832 13.59 53.65 0.89
N SER A 833 14.46 52.70 0.50
CA SER A 833 15.25 52.80 -0.72
C SER A 833 14.35 53.09 -1.92
N ASN A 834 14.75 54.10 -2.71
CA ASN A 834 14.10 54.52 -3.94
C ASN A 834 12.61 54.91 -3.79
N MET A 835 12.13 55.17 -2.58
CA MET A 835 10.70 55.37 -2.29
C MET A 835 10.05 56.44 -3.18
N PHE A 836 10.76 57.54 -3.47
CA PHE A 836 10.29 58.63 -4.34
C PHE A 836 11.13 58.78 -5.61
N GLN A 837 12.05 57.86 -5.89
CA GLN A 837 13.00 58.01 -6.98
C GLN A 837 12.30 58.03 -8.34
N ILE A 838 12.90 58.73 -9.30
CA ILE A 838 12.58 58.60 -10.71
C ILE A 838 13.83 58.19 -11.51
N TYR A 839 13.64 57.65 -12.73
CA TYR A 839 14.79 57.30 -13.57
C TYR A 839 15.60 58.55 -13.92
N GLY A 840 16.94 58.45 -13.82
CA GLY A 840 17.83 59.57 -14.14
C GLY A 840 17.73 60.04 -15.59
N SER A 841 17.36 59.15 -16.52
CA SER A 841 17.07 59.48 -17.92
C SER A 841 15.81 60.33 -18.11
N ASP A 842 14.95 60.40 -17.10
CA ASP A 842 13.63 61.05 -17.16
C ASP A 842 13.55 62.25 -16.20
N ILE A 843 14.69 62.81 -15.80
CA ILE A 843 14.77 63.88 -14.80
C ILE A 843 13.99 65.13 -15.20
N ASP A 844 13.93 65.42 -16.50
CA ASP A 844 13.19 66.57 -17.05
C ASP A 844 11.67 66.40 -16.94
N LYS A 845 11.19 65.17 -16.68
CA LYS A 845 9.77 64.87 -16.49
C LYS A 845 9.31 65.08 -15.05
N ASP A 846 10.21 65.31 -14.09
CA ASP A 846 9.84 65.54 -12.69
C ASP A 846 8.91 66.74 -12.56
N LYS A 847 7.79 66.56 -11.85
CA LYS A 847 6.86 67.63 -11.50
C LYS A 847 6.62 67.75 -10.00
N LEU A 848 7.20 66.87 -9.17
CA LEU A 848 6.88 66.83 -7.74
C LEU A 848 7.55 67.99 -7.03
N GLU A 849 6.75 68.93 -6.53
CA GLU A 849 7.22 70.14 -5.86
C GLU A 849 7.14 70.03 -4.34
N ARG A 850 6.11 69.35 -3.81
CA ARG A 850 5.82 69.30 -2.37
C ARG A 850 5.41 67.91 -1.91
N ILE A 851 5.91 67.51 -0.74
CA ILE A 851 5.42 66.34 0.00
C ILE A 851 4.94 66.83 1.37
N TYR A 852 3.69 66.54 1.71
CA TYR A 852 3.09 66.94 2.98
C TYR A 852 3.17 65.81 4.02
N VAL A 853 3.56 66.14 5.24
CA VAL A 853 3.58 65.21 6.39
C VAL A 853 3.12 65.92 7.66
N ASN A 854 2.61 65.18 8.65
CA ASN A 854 2.26 65.74 9.98
C ASN A 854 3.47 65.82 10.91
N ASN A 855 4.34 64.82 10.86
CA ASN A 855 5.54 64.68 11.68
C ASN A 855 6.73 64.29 10.82
N ASP A 856 7.95 64.46 11.35
CA ASP A 856 9.15 63.91 10.72
C ASP A 856 9.04 62.38 10.62
N PHE A 857 9.63 61.78 9.58
CA PHE A 857 9.65 60.33 9.50
C PHE A 857 10.55 59.77 10.60
N ASN A 858 10.14 58.66 11.21
CA ASN A 858 10.96 57.96 12.18
C ASN A 858 12.02 57.13 11.45
N VAL A 859 13.27 57.60 11.54
CA VAL A 859 14.41 56.97 10.84
C VAL A 859 15.17 55.96 11.71
N SER A 860 14.78 55.75 12.96
CA SER A 860 15.57 54.97 13.95
C SER A 860 15.76 53.50 13.59
N LYS A 861 14.84 52.93 12.80
CA LYS A 861 14.89 51.54 12.33
C LYS A 861 15.31 51.40 10.87
N ILE A 862 15.49 52.51 10.16
CA ILE A 862 15.79 52.50 8.72
C ILE A 862 17.26 52.13 8.51
N THR A 863 17.50 51.00 7.85
CA THR A 863 18.84 50.49 7.50
C THR A 863 19.09 50.51 5.99
N GLU A 864 18.03 50.57 5.17
CA GLU A 864 18.11 50.60 3.71
C GLU A 864 17.47 51.88 3.15
N TYR A 865 18.27 52.76 2.55
CA TYR A 865 17.80 54.09 2.12
C TYR A 865 18.54 54.64 0.89
N SER A 866 18.95 53.78 -0.05
CA SER A 866 19.62 54.26 -1.26
C SER A 866 18.68 55.12 -2.11
N SER A 867 19.17 56.26 -2.62
CA SER A 867 18.51 57.07 -3.65
C SER A 867 17.05 57.46 -3.36
N ILE A 868 16.67 57.70 -2.10
CA ILE A 868 15.27 57.95 -1.69
C ILE A 868 14.55 58.94 -2.63
N PHE A 869 15.22 60.06 -2.94
CA PHE A 869 14.71 61.16 -3.76
C PHE A 869 15.41 61.29 -5.13
N GLY A 870 16.12 60.24 -5.58
CA GLY A 870 16.92 60.31 -6.80
C GLY A 870 16.13 60.87 -7.99
N GLY A 871 16.68 61.91 -8.65
CA GLY A 871 16.03 62.57 -9.79
C GLY A 871 14.96 63.63 -9.46
N ARG A 872 14.55 63.82 -8.20
CA ARG A 872 13.52 64.81 -7.83
C ARG A 872 14.02 66.26 -7.78
N LYS A 873 14.38 66.82 -8.94
CA LYS A 873 14.98 68.18 -9.06
C LYS A 873 14.01 69.32 -8.70
N LYS A 874 12.70 69.09 -8.77
CA LYS A 874 11.69 70.13 -8.45
C LYS A 874 11.22 70.13 -7.00
N LEU A 875 11.50 69.07 -6.25
CA LEU A 875 11.07 68.94 -4.86
C LEU A 875 11.72 70.01 -3.98
N ARG A 876 10.91 70.70 -3.17
CA ARG A 876 11.36 71.70 -2.20
C ARG A 876 10.69 71.43 -0.85
N GLY A 877 11.46 71.63 0.23
CA GLY A 877 10.90 71.72 1.58
C GLY A 877 10.00 72.95 1.76
N GLY A 878 9.20 72.97 2.81
CA GLY A 878 8.24 74.05 3.08
C GLY A 878 8.83 75.46 3.25
N ASN A 879 10.11 75.58 3.61
CA ASN A 879 10.88 76.83 3.67
C ASN A 879 11.86 76.98 2.48
N GLY A 880 11.71 76.14 1.45
CA GLY A 880 12.49 76.19 0.21
C GLY A 880 13.77 75.35 0.21
N SER A 881 14.02 74.53 1.25
CA SER A 881 15.21 73.66 1.30
C SER A 881 15.29 72.68 0.13
N PHE A 882 16.50 72.46 -0.41
CA PHE A 882 16.76 71.50 -1.50
C PHE A 882 18.22 71.07 -1.58
N LEU A 883 18.49 69.92 -2.22
CA LEU A 883 19.82 69.50 -2.65
C LEU A 883 20.02 69.73 -4.15
N ALA A 884 21.22 70.16 -4.53
CA ALA A 884 21.61 70.23 -5.94
C ALA A 884 21.57 68.85 -6.61
N ASP A 885 21.96 67.79 -5.90
CA ASP A 885 21.80 66.40 -6.32
C ASP A 885 20.90 65.63 -5.32
N PRO A 886 19.61 65.45 -5.64
CA PRO A 886 18.66 64.71 -4.79
C PRO A 886 19.06 63.26 -4.49
N SER A 887 19.96 62.64 -5.27
CA SER A 887 20.42 61.28 -5.01
C SER A 887 21.33 61.16 -3.77
N THR A 888 21.90 62.28 -3.33
CA THR A 888 22.77 62.35 -2.15
C THR A 888 22.01 62.57 -0.84
N ALA A 889 20.68 62.67 -0.88
CA ALA A 889 19.83 62.82 0.30
C ALA A 889 19.97 61.60 1.23
N ASP A 890 20.41 61.84 2.46
CA ASP A 890 20.44 60.84 3.52
C ASP A 890 19.18 60.92 4.41
N LEU A 891 19.16 60.14 5.50
CA LEU A 891 18.03 60.10 6.44
C LEU A 891 17.71 61.46 7.08
N SER A 892 18.65 62.43 7.10
CA SER A 892 18.41 63.76 7.68
C SER A 892 17.44 64.61 6.86
N TRP A 893 17.15 64.23 5.62
CA TRP A 893 16.21 64.93 4.73
C TRP A 893 14.75 64.46 4.88
N LEU A 894 14.51 63.35 5.58
CA LEU A 894 13.18 62.78 5.85
C LEU A 894 12.44 63.48 7.00
N ARG A 895 12.42 64.82 6.98
CA ARG A 895 11.82 65.66 8.03
C ARG A 895 11.16 66.90 7.45
N VAL A 896 10.30 67.51 8.25
CA VAL A 896 9.68 68.81 7.95
C VAL A 896 10.75 69.89 7.90
N ASP A 897 10.74 70.66 6.82
CA ASP A 897 11.59 71.84 6.64
C ASP A 897 11.14 72.97 7.58
N ARG A 898 12.02 73.42 8.47
CA ARG A 898 11.75 74.45 9.50
C ARG A 898 12.88 75.47 9.52
N PRO A 899 12.66 76.69 10.06
CA PRO A 899 13.75 77.66 10.19
C PRO A 899 14.98 77.04 10.88
N GLY A 900 16.12 77.03 10.18
CA GLY A 900 17.38 76.46 10.65
C GLY A 900 17.53 74.94 10.54
N VAL A 901 16.52 74.21 10.05
CA VAL A 901 16.52 72.74 9.92
C VAL A 901 16.01 72.34 8.53
N GLN A 902 16.94 72.02 7.62
CA GLN A 902 16.62 71.64 6.23
C GLN A 902 15.93 70.28 6.17
N GLY A 903 14.90 70.16 5.34
CA GLY A 903 14.21 68.90 5.04
C GLY A 903 13.42 68.98 3.74
N TYR A 904 12.94 67.85 3.23
CA TYR A 904 12.12 67.83 2.00
C TYR A 904 10.61 67.88 2.24
N PHE A 905 10.16 67.79 3.49
CA PHE A 905 8.73 67.76 3.78
C PHE A 905 8.18 69.14 4.18
N THR A 906 6.89 69.33 3.89
CA THR A 906 6.11 70.51 4.28
C THR A 906 5.07 70.07 5.31
N ARG A 907 4.93 70.81 6.42
CA ARG A 907 3.81 70.56 7.33
C ARG A 907 2.54 71.11 6.70
N LYS A 908 1.47 70.30 6.66
CA LYS A 908 0.17 70.77 6.17
C LYS A 908 -0.31 71.93 7.08
N PRO A 909 -0.81 73.06 6.51
CA PRO A 909 -1.24 74.23 7.29
C PRO A 909 -2.27 73.94 8.37
#